data_AF-A0A9Q0ES54-F1
#
_entry.id   AF-A0A9Q0ES54-F1
#
_cell.length_a   1.000
_cell.length_b   1.000
_cell.length_c   1.000
_cell.angle_alpha   90.00
_cell.angle_beta   90.00
_cell.angle_gamma   90.00
#
_symmetry.space_group_name_H-M   'P 1'
#
loop_
_entity.id
_entity.type
_entity.pdbx_description
1 polymer ?
#
loop_
_entity_poly.entity_id
_entity_poly.type
_entity_poly.pdbx_seq_one_letter_code
_entity_poly.pdbx_strand_id
1 'polypeptide(L)'
;MTFQGNSHTLNWRRPSSRRKTPGQKMQLKTDSVDEWMKRVEAASEFAVSEVFSSKRLTSGANSTAMALQCTDQLQDHDDAYDEAQALLSDWMSSKLRLGLELDEEDDRAGSPLPASVSAVQPTAMDYSGFDELYDHLAEEEEGEALSSFLHHLMDRELLDPGTAEDLLLDSDQGRGKARDPSVTMEARHRQVRENRARRDAEREKQQRAREARRGAEEEARRRGRQAEAGRREEARREEAMVQKEMARLRRQMEEQRALEQLVRQRDRDKRDRQKTAVCPPKTGPLVLHKPSGPPHTEPGQASLHIVNLQCLQRHFSGWFSAVLVRRLQLGRAAALCDWRRSLRAWRAWRAMVWTARTHRERETAEEELRTEHRRDRRAADSDRRRLLRRSFNGWQLWRRTERAQRELLARQEQTRRKMTALIDAASSGRLKGPGAPGAPGPPGNTEEGEDFPGNPDGVGTANQNDTDVLTPAPSLRRHGDAPTRLSPSQPWQVTRRHAAISAGELRQHRHAAQQHTIARQQKLLREQREQISQLREERGLLDAWGTAARPRTSEATGPEPPERSMEHDDETGGSRAKGSSRRSPTTFSAQMKIEEEKRERLKREQDLRAAARHHHHRSLLLRRGLAPWQRLLHLKHGNEQLAVRHHRGSVLLMCLRAWQHWARGSLSGRQAAADRLNQHLLLRHRLACWKRLVERRAVLEERAQGFHRARVQRRVLRALLDHLTRVRLLEWDLLEKAQEHSSRRALRGCLLVWIRFPSLQREEREKEARREELRRRVAEVLPDFRSSRLGLPSPRPGYRLK
;
A
#
# COMPACT_ATOMS: atom_id res chain seq x y z
N MET A 1 -30.33 -50.26 17.97
CA MET A 1 -29.26 -50.10 18.99
C MET A 1 -28.41 -48.89 18.60
N THR A 2 -28.44 -47.85 19.43
CA THR A 2 -27.75 -46.57 19.22
C THR A 2 -26.81 -46.34 20.40
N PHE A 3 -25.50 -46.24 20.14
CA PHE A 3 -24.49 -45.75 21.07
C PHE A 3 -23.75 -44.60 20.35
N GLN A 4 -24.04 -43.34 20.70
CA GLN A 4 -23.32 -42.53 21.70
C GLN A 4 -21.85 -42.27 21.35
N GLY A 5 -21.61 -41.11 20.75
CA GLY A 5 -20.35 -40.37 20.85
C GLY A 5 -20.64 -39.01 21.48
N ASN A 6 -20.17 -38.84 22.71
CA ASN A 6 -20.38 -37.65 23.54
C ASN A 6 -19.66 -36.42 22.96
N SER A 7 -20.40 -35.35 22.68
CA SER A 7 -19.85 -34.00 22.47
C SER A 7 -20.34 -33.07 23.58
N HIS A 8 -19.65 -33.08 24.72
CA HIS A 8 -19.75 -32.01 25.71
C HIS A 8 -18.58 -31.05 25.51
N THR A 9 -18.88 -29.81 25.13
CA THR A 9 -18.52 -28.56 25.83
C THR A 9 -18.56 -27.36 24.88
N LEU A 10 -19.00 -26.22 25.43
CA LEU A 10 -19.06 -24.86 24.86
C LEU A 10 -20.32 -24.49 24.04
N ASN A 11 -21.50 -24.69 24.65
CA ASN A 11 -22.67 -23.90 24.29
C ASN A 11 -22.55 -22.48 24.86
N TRP A 12 -22.28 -21.50 23.99
CA TRP A 12 -22.51 -20.09 24.32
C TRP A 12 -24.00 -19.86 24.56
N ARG A 13 -24.39 -19.65 25.83
CA ARG A 13 -25.73 -19.15 26.20
C ARG A 13 -25.94 -17.79 25.52
N ARG A 14 -26.78 -17.75 24.48
CA ARG A 14 -27.34 -16.49 23.98
C ARG A 14 -28.35 -15.95 25.00
N PRO A 15 -28.25 -14.69 25.44
CA PRO A 15 -29.33 -14.07 26.18
C PRO A 15 -30.53 -13.91 25.24
N SER A 16 -31.66 -14.48 25.64
CA SER A 16 -32.96 -14.31 24.98
C SER A 16 -33.37 -12.83 24.97
N SER A 17 -33.18 -12.15 23.85
CA SER A 17 -33.75 -10.82 23.64
C SER A 17 -35.26 -10.96 23.38
N ARG A 18 -36.06 -10.50 24.35
CA ARG A 18 -37.51 -10.32 24.20
C ARG A 18 -37.79 -9.40 23.03
N ARG A 19 -38.68 -9.84 22.14
CA ARG A 19 -39.28 -9.05 21.05
C ARG A 19 -39.74 -7.68 21.58
N LYS A 20 -39.16 -6.60 21.06
CA LYS A 20 -39.76 -5.26 21.08
C LYS A 20 -39.99 -4.83 19.64
N THR A 21 -41.14 -4.22 19.42
CA THR A 21 -41.80 -3.80 18.18
C THR A 21 -40.95 -2.90 17.27
N PRO A 22 -41.20 -2.88 15.94
CA PRO A 22 -40.39 -2.16 14.98
C PRO A 22 -40.84 -0.69 14.91
N GLY A 23 -40.07 0.22 15.50
CA GLY A 23 -40.46 1.62 15.51
C GLY A 23 -39.42 2.56 16.10
N GLN A 24 -38.13 2.42 15.75
CA GLN A 24 -37.15 3.50 15.91
C GLN A 24 -35.89 3.16 15.10
N LYS A 25 -35.69 3.87 13.98
CA LYS A 25 -34.42 3.90 13.27
C LYS A 25 -33.40 4.60 14.18
N MET A 26 -32.59 3.82 14.91
CA MET A 26 -31.32 4.34 15.43
C MET A 26 -30.45 4.68 14.23
N GLN A 27 -30.21 5.97 14.04
CA GLN A 27 -29.09 6.41 13.23
C GLN A 27 -27.81 5.95 13.91
N LEU A 28 -27.20 4.89 13.37
CA LEU A 28 -25.85 4.47 13.72
C LEU A 28 -24.90 5.57 13.24
N LYS A 29 -24.56 6.49 14.14
CA LYS A 29 -23.39 7.35 13.98
C LYS A 29 -22.16 6.45 13.92
N THR A 30 -21.24 6.75 13.00
CA THR A 30 -19.97 6.02 12.80
C THR A 30 -19.17 5.87 14.10
N ASP A 31 -19.35 6.80 15.04
CA ASP A 31 -18.79 6.78 16.39
C ASP A 31 -19.21 5.55 17.21
N SER A 32 -20.36 4.95 16.92
CA SER A 32 -20.87 3.75 17.62
C SER A 32 -20.09 2.48 17.26
N VAL A 33 -19.52 2.39 16.06
CA VAL A 33 -18.75 1.22 15.64
C VAL A 33 -17.36 1.28 16.25
N ASP A 34 -16.75 2.47 16.31
CA ASP A 34 -15.48 2.69 16.97
C ASP A 34 -15.61 2.50 18.50
N GLU A 35 -16.71 2.95 19.11
CA GLU A 35 -17.02 2.66 20.51
C GLU A 35 -17.26 1.17 20.76
N TRP A 36 -17.90 0.46 19.82
CA TRP A 36 -18.09 -0.98 19.91
C TRP A 36 -16.77 -1.74 19.78
N MET A 37 -15.91 -1.38 18.82
CA MET A 37 -14.56 -1.94 18.67
C MET A 37 -13.73 -1.70 19.93
N LYS A 38 -13.73 -0.48 20.48
CA LYS A 38 -13.02 -0.18 21.74
C LYS A 38 -13.54 -0.98 22.93
N ARG A 39 -14.86 -1.23 23.00
CA ARG A 39 -15.44 -2.08 24.06
C ARG A 39 -15.07 -3.54 23.88
N VAL A 40 -15.02 -4.03 22.64
CA VAL A 40 -14.59 -5.39 22.32
C VAL A 40 -13.10 -5.57 22.61
N GLU A 41 -12.26 -4.61 22.21
CA GLU A 41 -10.83 -4.57 22.53
C GLU A 41 -10.62 -4.55 24.05
N ALA A 42 -11.27 -3.65 24.79
CA ALA A 42 -11.20 -3.59 26.24
C ALA A 42 -11.70 -4.87 26.92
N ALA A 43 -12.74 -5.52 26.39
CA ALA A 43 -13.23 -6.80 26.89
C ALA A 43 -12.25 -7.95 26.61
N SER A 44 -11.57 -7.93 25.46
CA SER A 44 -10.53 -8.91 25.12
C SER A 44 -9.29 -8.73 25.97
N GLU A 45 -8.82 -7.49 26.18
CA GLU A 45 -7.70 -7.16 27.07
C GLU A 45 -8.02 -7.54 28.52
N PHE A 46 -9.26 -7.32 28.95
CA PHE A 46 -9.73 -7.72 30.28
C PHE A 46 -9.76 -9.25 30.43
N ALA A 47 -10.28 -9.99 29.45
CA ALA A 47 -10.31 -11.46 29.47
C ALA A 47 -8.89 -12.06 29.47
N VAL A 48 -7.98 -11.51 28.66
CA VAL A 48 -6.56 -11.88 28.64
C VAL A 48 -5.91 -11.60 30.00
N SER A 49 -6.18 -10.43 30.59
CA SER A 49 -5.67 -10.08 31.92
C SER A 49 -6.22 -10.97 33.02
N GLU A 50 -7.49 -11.37 32.95
CA GLU A 50 -8.13 -12.27 33.91
C GLU A 50 -7.52 -13.67 33.88
N VAL A 51 -7.32 -14.24 32.68
CA VAL A 51 -6.71 -15.57 32.46
C VAL A 51 -5.28 -15.63 32.99
N PHE A 52 -4.46 -14.59 32.77
CA PHE A 52 -3.06 -14.56 33.21
C PHE A 52 -2.84 -13.95 34.62
N SER A 53 -3.87 -13.41 35.28
CA SER A 53 -3.78 -12.87 36.64
C SER A 53 -3.79 -13.92 37.76
N SER A 54 -4.04 -15.20 37.42
CA SER A 54 -4.13 -16.30 38.38
C SER A 54 -2.75 -16.74 38.89
N LYS A 55 -2.13 -15.90 39.71
CA LYS A 55 -0.93 -16.25 40.48
C LYS A 55 -1.34 -17.04 41.73
N ARG A 56 -1.62 -18.33 41.57
CA ARG A 56 -1.46 -19.33 42.65
C ARG A 56 -0.83 -20.59 42.10
N LEU A 57 0.45 -20.73 42.44
CA LEU A 57 1.22 -21.96 42.35
C LEU A 57 0.48 -23.09 43.08
N THR A 58 0.08 -24.13 42.37
CA THR A 58 0.01 -25.48 42.93
C THR A 58 0.73 -26.40 41.96
N SER A 59 1.98 -26.73 42.33
CA SER A 59 2.74 -27.84 41.80
C SER A 59 1.93 -29.14 41.94
N GLY A 60 1.77 -29.89 40.86
CA GLY A 60 1.05 -31.17 40.87
C GLY A 60 0.92 -31.79 39.49
N ALA A 61 1.92 -32.59 39.13
CA ALA A 61 1.91 -33.71 38.19
C ALA A 61 1.21 -33.58 36.80
N ASN A 62 2.07 -33.66 35.77
CA ASN A 62 1.86 -34.37 34.50
C ASN A 62 0.65 -33.98 33.63
N SER A 63 0.84 -32.95 32.80
CA SER A 63 0.32 -33.00 31.43
C SER A 63 1.24 -32.22 30.48
N THR A 64 1.55 -32.87 29.35
CA THR A 64 2.53 -32.44 28.34
C THR A 64 1.93 -31.37 27.42
N ALA A 65 1.54 -30.23 27.99
CA ALA A 65 1.22 -29.01 27.26
C ALA A 65 1.62 -27.82 28.13
N MET A 66 2.62 -27.05 27.72
CA MET A 66 2.99 -25.82 28.42
C MET A 66 1.82 -24.84 28.35
N ALA A 67 1.06 -24.71 29.44
CA ALA A 67 0.09 -23.63 29.58
C ALA A 67 0.85 -22.29 29.55
N LEU A 68 0.48 -21.38 28.63
CA LEU A 68 1.06 -20.05 28.51
C LEU A 68 0.89 -19.31 29.85
N GLN A 69 1.98 -18.77 30.39
CA GLN A 69 2.03 -18.24 31.76
C GLN A 69 1.95 -16.71 31.83
N CYS A 70 2.16 -16.02 30.71
CA CYS A 70 2.05 -14.56 30.64
C CYS A 70 1.53 -14.09 29.28
N THR A 71 1.06 -12.83 29.25
CA THR A 71 0.64 -12.13 28.01
C THR A 71 1.74 -12.09 26.97
N ASP A 72 2.99 -11.94 27.40
CA ASP A 72 4.15 -11.89 26.50
C ASP A 72 4.38 -13.24 25.81
N GLN A 73 4.11 -14.37 26.49
CA GLN A 73 4.21 -15.71 25.90
C GLN A 73 3.07 -16.01 24.90
N LEU A 74 1.87 -15.47 25.15
CA LEU A 74 0.78 -15.56 24.18
C LEU A 74 1.11 -14.75 22.92
N GLN A 75 1.67 -13.55 23.11
CA GLN A 75 2.14 -12.73 22.00
C GLN A 75 3.26 -13.42 21.22
N ASP A 76 4.24 -14.02 21.91
CA ASP A 76 5.31 -14.80 21.27
C ASP A 76 4.77 -16.01 20.49
N HIS A 77 3.67 -16.62 20.95
CA HIS A 77 3.04 -17.75 20.27
C HIS A 77 2.22 -17.30 19.06
N ASP A 78 1.46 -16.21 19.18
CA ASP A 78 0.72 -15.60 18.06
C ASP A 78 1.70 -15.08 17.00
N ASP A 79 2.82 -14.47 17.42
CA ASP A 79 3.91 -14.05 16.55
C ASP A 79 4.59 -15.27 15.88
N ALA A 80 4.78 -16.38 16.60
CA ALA A 80 5.30 -17.63 16.01
C ALA A 80 4.32 -18.27 15.01
N TYR A 81 3.02 -18.17 15.26
CA TYR A 81 1.97 -18.65 14.35
C TYR A 81 1.90 -17.79 13.09
N ASP A 82 1.95 -16.47 13.24
CA ASP A 82 2.05 -15.51 12.15
C ASP A 82 3.35 -15.69 11.35
N GLU A 83 4.47 -15.97 12.03
CA GLU A 83 5.74 -16.33 11.38
C GLU A 83 5.61 -17.63 10.59
N ALA A 84 4.97 -18.66 11.14
CA ALA A 84 4.74 -19.92 10.45
C ALA A 84 3.83 -19.75 9.22
N GLN A 85 2.77 -18.94 9.35
CA GLN A 85 1.86 -18.62 8.25
C GLN A 85 2.53 -17.74 7.18
N ALA A 86 3.38 -16.79 7.59
CA ALA A 86 4.21 -15.99 6.71
C ALA A 86 5.24 -16.86 5.98
N LEU A 87 5.93 -17.78 6.67
CA LEU A 87 6.86 -18.72 6.05
C LEU A 87 6.16 -19.68 5.09
N LEU A 88 4.96 -20.14 5.42
CA LEU A 88 4.13 -20.95 4.51
C LEU A 88 3.70 -20.13 3.29
N SER A 89 3.32 -18.87 3.46
CA SER A 89 2.95 -18.00 2.33
C SER A 89 4.15 -17.54 1.50
N ASP A 90 5.32 -17.31 2.10
CA ASP A 90 6.60 -17.07 1.44
C ASP A 90 7.10 -18.32 0.72
N TRP A 91 6.90 -19.51 1.31
CA TRP A 91 7.23 -20.77 0.65
C TRP A 91 6.25 -21.07 -0.49
N MET A 92 4.95 -20.85 -0.29
CA MET A 92 3.95 -20.98 -1.35
C MET A 92 4.22 -19.97 -2.46
N SER A 93 4.56 -18.72 -2.14
CA SER A 93 4.89 -17.73 -3.16
C SER A 93 6.24 -18.02 -3.81
N SER A 94 7.29 -18.42 -3.09
CA SER A 94 8.58 -18.79 -3.67
C SER A 94 8.50 -20.04 -4.54
N LYS A 95 7.87 -21.13 -4.08
CA LYS A 95 7.78 -22.39 -4.84
C LYS A 95 6.70 -22.39 -5.92
N LEU A 96 5.60 -21.66 -5.75
CA LEU A 96 4.58 -21.53 -6.80
C LEU A 96 4.87 -20.38 -7.78
N ARG A 97 5.63 -19.32 -7.38
CA ARG A 97 6.10 -18.28 -8.33
C ARG A 97 7.39 -18.64 -9.05
N LEU A 98 8.31 -19.44 -8.51
CA LEU A 98 9.42 -20.00 -9.32
C LEU A 98 8.92 -20.92 -10.44
N GLY A 99 7.69 -21.44 -10.35
CA GLY A 99 7.02 -22.12 -11.44
C GLY A 99 6.31 -21.19 -12.45
N LEU A 100 6.30 -19.88 -12.20
CA LEU A 100 5.66 -18.84 -13.03
C LEU A 100 6.63 -17.74 -13.49
N GLU A 101 7.78 -17.55 -12.84
CA GLU A 101 8.78 -16.51 -13.13
C GLU A 101 9.86 -16.96 -14.12
N LEU A 102 9.98 -18.27 -14.42
CA LEU A 102 10.82 -18.76 -15.54
C LEU A 102 10.17 -18.55 -16.92
N ASP A 103 8.93 -18.05 -16.99
CA ASP A 103 8.21 -17.81 -18.26
C ASP A 103 8.11 -16.31 -18.64
N GLU A 104 8.55 -15.35 -17.81
CA GLU A 104 8.41 -13.91 -18.12
C GLU A 104 9.72 -13.21 -18.59
N GLU A 105 10.83 -13.93 -18.75
CA GLU A 105 12.10 -13.32 -19.23
C GLU A 105 12.39 -13.46 -20.74
N ASP A 106 11.62 -14.24 -21.51
CA ASP A 106 11.88 -14.44 -22.96
C ASP A 106 11.07 -13.53 -23.92
N ASP A 107 10.21 -12.64 -23.42
CA ASP A 107 9.39 -11.75 -24.26
C ASP A 107 10.10 -10.46 -24.71
N ARG A 108 11.32 -10.56 -25.25
CA ARG A 108 11.95 -9.39 -25.90
C ARG A 108 12.94 -9.67 -27.03
N ALA A 109 12.48 -10.30 -28.12
CA ALA A 109 12.85 -9.90 -29.49
C ALA A 109 12.03 -10.71 -30.51
N GLY A 110 11.01 -10.08 -31.11
CA GLY A 110 10.35 -10.62 -32.30
C GLY A 110 11.01 -10.10 -33.58
N SER A 111 11.43 -11.02 -34.45
CA SER A 111 11.40 -10.88 -35.93
C SER A 111 11.70 -12.22 -36.60
N PRO A 112 11.23 -12.46 -37.84
CA PRO A 112 10.43 -13.64 -38.15
C PRO A 112 11.14 -14.57 -39.14
N LEU A 113 10.82 -15.87 -39.09
CA LEU A 113 11.03 -16.75 -40.24
C LEU A 113 9.69 -17.22 -40.84
N PRO A 114 9.66 -17.42 -42.17
CA PRO A 114 8.43 -17.46 -42.94
C PRO A 114 7.86 -18.87 -43.04
N ALA A 115 6.57 -18.87 -43.32
CA ALA A 115 5.72 -20.00 -43.64
C ALA A 115 6.21 -20.82 -44.85
N SER A 116 5.91 -22.11 -44.80
CA SER A 116 5.30 -22.97 -45.84
C SER A 116 5.67 -24.42 -45.50
N VAL A 117 4.86 -25.46 -45.70
CA VAL A 117 3.97 -25.79 -46.82
C VAL A 117 2.89 -26.78 -46.33
N SER A 118 1.70 -26.68 -46.94
CA SER A 118 0.59 -27.65 -47.14
C SER A 118 0.27 -28.69 -46.05
N ALA A 119 -0.91 -28.63 -45.43
CA ALA A 119 -2.23 -29.00 -45.94
C ALA A 119 -2.47 -30.52 -45.97
N VAL A 120 -3.40 -30.98 -45.13
CA VAL A 120 -4.62 -31.75 -45.46
C VAL A 120 -5.54 -31.66 -44.23
N GLN A 121 -6.82 -31.32 -44.41
CA GLN A 121 -7.83 -31.48 -43.35
C GLN A 121 -8.27 -32.95 -43.29
N PRO A 122 -8.46 -33.56 -42.11
CA PRO A 122 -9.14 -34.84 -42.03
C PRO A 122 -10.65 -34.63 -42.16
N THR A 123 -11.20 -35.30 -43.17
CA THR A 123 -12.60 -35.71 -43.23
C THR A 123 -13.04 -36.35 -41.93
N ALA A 124 -14.23 -35.99 -41.45
CA ALA A 124 -14.87 -36.60 -40.30
C ALA A 124 -15.05 -38.10 -40.51
N MET A 125 -14.28 -38.91 -39.80
CA MET A 125 -14.53 -40.33 -39.61
C MET A 125 -15.22 -40.50 -38.26
N ASP A 126 -16.44 -41.05 -38.27
CA ASP A 126 -17.16 -41.45 -37.06
C ASP A 126 -16.41 -42.60 -36.38
N TYR A 127 -15.99 -42.39 -35.13
CA TYR A 127 -15.27 -43.39 -34.34
C TYR A 127 -16.26 -44.16 -33.48
N SER A 128 -16.50 -45.43 -33.81
CA SER A 128 -17.34 -46.33 -33.02
C SER A 128 -16.61 -47.63 -32.66
N GLY A 129 -15.54 -47.52 -31.87
CA GLY A 129 -14.86 -48.70 -31.31
C GLY A 129 -13.51 -48.35 -30.68
N PHE A 130 -13.33 -48.70 -29.41
CA PHE A 130 -12.05 -48.51 -28.70
C PHE A 130 -10.99 -49.55 -29.16
N ASP A 131 -11.44 -50.70 -29.65
CA ASP A 131 -10.57 -51.82 -30.03
C ASP A 131 -9.90 -51.60 -31.39
N GLU A 132 -10.56 -50.96 -32.37
CA GLU A 132 -9.92 -50.53 -33.62
C GLU A 132 -8.75 -49.56 -33.37
N LEU A 133 -8.82 -48.71 -32.34
CA LEU A 133 -7.75 -47.76 -32.03
C LEU A 133 -6.46 -48.46 -31.59
N TYR A 134 -6.59 -49.63 -30.94
CA TYR A 134 -5.44 -50.39 -30.45
C TYR A 134 -4.77 -51.17 -31.57
N ASP A 135 -5.56 -51.67 -32.52
CA ASP A 135 -5.05 -52.41 -33.68
C ASP A 135 -4.25 -51.47 -34.62
N HIS A 136 -4.71 -50.23 -34.84
CA HIS A 136 -3.98 -49.25 -35.66
C HIS A 136 -2.69 -48.71 -35.00
N LEU A 137 -2.59 -48.75 -33.66
CA LEU A 137 -1.37 -48.38 -32.93
C LEU A 137 -0.37 -49.54 -32.83
N ALA A 138 -0.81 -50.78 -33.03
CA ALA A 138 0.04 -51.97 -32.99
C ALA A 138 0.70 -52.26 -34.35
N GLU A 139 0.11 -51.79 -35.46
CA GLU A 139 0.60 -52.02 -36.82
C GLU A 139 1.45 -50.88 -37.42
N GLU A 140 1.58 -49.71 -36.77
CA GLU A 140 2.56 -48.71 -37.19
C GLU A 140 3.98 -49.21 -36.86
N GLU A 141 4.71 -49.63 -37.90
CA GLU A 141 6.14 -49.99 -37.90
C GLU A 141 7.05 -48.78 -37.57
N GLU A 142 6.84 -48.13 -36.41
CA GLU A 142 7.74 -47.11 -35.88
C GLU A 142 9.11 -47.71 -35.51
N GLY A 143 9.22 -49.05 -35.38
CA GLY A 143 10.46 -49.73 -35.03
C GLY A 143 11.59 -49.54 -36.04
N GLU A 144 11.30 -49.56 -37.35
CA GLU A 144 12.31 -49.41 -38.41
C GLU A 144 12.71 -47.95 -38.62
N ALA A 145 11.75 -47.03 -38.61
CA ALA A 145 12.02 -45.60 -38.69
C ALA A 145 12.73 -45.06 -37.44
N LEU A 146 12.39 -45.56 -36.25
CA LEU A 146 13.09 -45.20 -35.01
C LEU A 146 14.47 -45.84 -34.92
N SER A 147 14.66 -47.06 -35.42
CA SER A 147 15.99 -47.70 -35.44
C SER A 147 16.91 -47.08 -36.48
N SER A 148 16.41 -46.70 -37.66
CA SER A 148 17.20 -45.94 -38.65
C SER A 148 17.55 -44.53 -38.14
N PHE A 149 16.63 -43.87 -37.42
CA PHE A 149 16.89 -42.57 -36.80
C PHE A 149 17.89 -42.67 -35.64
N LEU A 150 17.79 -43.70 -34.79
CA LEU A 150 18.76 -43.99 -33.73
C LEU A 150 20.14 -44.33 -34.31
N HIS A 151 20.20 -45.12 -35.39
CA HIS A 151 21.46 -45.46 -36.06
C HIS A 151 22.12 -44.20 -36.64
N HIS A 152 21.35 -43.33 -37.31
CA HIS A 152 21.83 -42.04 -37.80
C HIS A 152 22.26 -41.06 -36.70
N LEU A 153 21.68 -41.17 -35.50
CA LEU A 153 22.01 -40.31 -34.37
C LEU A 153 23.26 -40.80 -33.63
N MET A 154 23.55 -42.10 -33.67
CA MET A 154 24.81 -42.68 -33.18
C MET A 154 25.97 -42.49 -34.15
N ASP A 155 25.72 -42.47 -35.47
CA ASP A 155 26.73 -42.23 -36.51
C ASP A 155 27.12 -40.75 -36.63
N ARG A 156 26.37 -39.84 -36.00
CA ARG A 156 26.72 -38.42 -35.94
C ARG A 156 27.68 -38.16 -34.79
N GLU A 157 28.97 -38.09 -35.08
CA GLU A 157 30.03 -37.68 -34.14
C GLU A 157 29.79 -36.22 -33.70
N LEU A 158 29.07 -36.01 -32.58
CA LEU A 158 28.75 -34.69 -32.04
C LEU A 158 29.79 -34.15 -31.04
N LEU A 159 30.90 -34.86 -30.82
CA LEU A 159 31.97 -34.45 -29.92
C LEU A 159 33.34 -34.88 -30.46
N ASP A 160 34.19 -33.90 -30.76
CA ASP A 160 35.61 -34.13 -31.01
C ASP A 160 36.25 -34.79 -29.77
N PRO A 161 37.08 -35.84 -29.93
CA PRO A 161 37.62 -36.62 -28.82
C PRO A 161 38.44 -35.81 -27.81
N GLY A 162 38.85 -34.58 -28.15
CA GLY A 162 39.50 -33.65 -27.20
C GLY A 162 38.55 -33.00 -26.18
N THR A 163 37.24 -32.87 -26.48
CA THR A 163 36.26 -32.25 -25.57
C THR A 163 35.67 -33.22 -24.54
N ALA A 164 35.75 -34.52 -24.80
CA ALA A 164 35.31 -35.56 -23.87
C ALA A 164 36.30 -35.77 -22.70
N GLU A 165 37.60 -35.53 -22.92
CA GLU A 165 38.63 -35.60 -21.87
C GLU A 165 38.58 -34.39 -20.92
N ASP A 166 38.21 -33.20 -21.41
CA ASP A 166 38.03 -32.00 -20.57
C ASP A 166 36.85 -32.14 -19.58
N LEU A 167 35.78 -32.86 -19.97
CA LEU A 167 34.63 -33.16 -19.09
C LEU A 167 34.93 -34.26 -18.05
N LEU A 168 35.90 -35.13 -18.31
CA LEU A 168 36.37 -36.13 -17.34
C LEU A 168 37.26 -35.50 -16.26
N LEU A 169 37.99 -34.42 -16.57
CA LEU A 169 38.83 -33.70 -15.60
C LEU A 169 38.05 -32.72 -14.71
N ASP A 170 36.89 -32.23 -15.15
CA ASP A 170 35.99 -31.40 -14.33
C ASP A 170 35.12 -32.21 -13.37
N SER A 171 34.95 -33.52 -13.62
CA SER A 171 34.20 -34.43 -12.74
C SER A 171 34.88 -34.68 -11.39
N ASP A 172 36.21 -34.50 -11.29
CA ASP A 172 36.97 -34.68 -10.05
C ASP A 172 37.03 -33.43 -9.16
N GLN A 173 36.63 -32.25 -9.66
CA GLN A 173 36.54 -31.03 -8.84
C GLN A 173 35.21 -30.93 -8.05
N GLY A 174 34.22 -31.75 -8.40
CA GLY A 174 32.91 -31.83 -7.73
C GLY A 174 32.90 -32.57 -6.40
N ARG A 175 34.00 -33.24 -6.00
CA ARG A 175 34.16 -33.80 -4.64
C ARG A 175 34.83 -32.80 -3.70
N GLY A 176 34.36 -31.56 -3.72
CA GLY A 176 34.81 -30.47 -2.86
C GLY A 176 33.83 -30.20 -1.71
N LYS A 177 34.04 -30.90 -0.59
CA LYS A 177 33.58 -30.55 0.77
C LYS A 177 32.07 -30.62 1.00
N ALA A 178 31.64 -31.68 1.69
CA ALA A 178 30.43 -31.61 2.51
C ALA A 178 30.52 -30.35 3.37
N ARG A 179 29.71 -29.34 3.03
CA ARG A 179 29.66 -28.07 3.74
C ARG A 179 29.05 -28.38 5.10
N ASP A 180 29.80 -28.15 6.17
CA ASP A 180 29.39 -28.54 7.51
C ASP A 180 27.94 -28.10 7.79
N PRO A 181 27.06 -29.02 8.21
CA PRO A 181 25.64 -28.70 8.43
C PRO A 181 25.47 -27.59 9.49
N SER A 182 26.42 -27.42 10.42
CA SER A 182 26.48 -26.31 11.37
C SER A 182 26.59 -24.95 10.68
N VAL A 183 27.41 -24.82 9.64
CA VAL A 183 27.60 -23.57 8.88
C VAL A 183 26.36 -23.23 8.07
N THR A 184 25.64 -24.23 7.55
CA THR A 184 24.36 -24.00 6.84
C THR A 184 23.22 -23.63 7.80
N MET A 185 23.19 -24.21 9.00
CA MET A 185 22.23 -23.87 10.05
C MET A 185 22.51 -22.50 10.68
N GLU A 186 23.78 -22.16 10.87
CA GLU A 186 24.19 -20.85 11.37
C GLU A 186 23.92 -19.73 10.35
N ALA A 187 24.15 -20.00 9.06
CA ALA A 187 23.75 -19.09 7.97
C ALA A 187 22.23 -18.87 7.94
N ARG A 188 21.43 -19.93 8.13
CA ARG A 188 19.96 -19.80 8.25
C ARG A 188 19.55 -19.03 9.51
N HIS A 189 20.12 -19.32 10.68
CA HIS A 189 19.82 -18.57 11.90
C HIS A 189 20.26 -17.11 11.83
N ARG A 190 21.36 -16.82 11.12
CA ARG A 190 21.80 -15.46 10.84
C ARG A 190 20.81 -14.75 9.91
N GLN A 191 20.36 -15.41 8.86
CA GLN A 191 19.34 -14.88 7.95
C GLN A 191 18.00 -14.65 8.65
N VAL A 192 17.58 -15.52 9.57
CA VAL A 192 16.37 -15.33 10.39
C VAL A 192 16.54 -14.13 11.34
N ARG A 193 17.71 -13.98 11.97
CA ARG A 193 18.01 -12.82 12.83
C ARG A 193 18.05 -11.51 12.06
N GLU A 194 18.69 -11.49 10.89
CA GLU A 194 18.74 -10.32 10.01
C GLU A 194 17.34 -9.98 9.46
N ASN A 195 16.52 -10.98 9.14
CA ASN A 195 15.14 -10.76 8.71
C ASN A 195 14.24 -10.25 9.84
N ARG A 196 14.39 -10.74 11.08
CA ARG A 196 13.69 -10.19 12.25
C ARG A 196 14.11 -8.74 12.50
N ALA A 197 15.42 -8.46 12.53
CA ALA A 197 15.94 -7.10 12.69
C ALA A 197 15.46 -6.15 11.57
N ARG A 198 15.35 -6.64 10.34
CA ARG A 198 14.81 -5.86 9.20
C ARG A 198 13.34 -5.52 9.40
N ARG A 199 12.53 -6.45 9.91
CA ARG A 199 11.09 -6.24 10.18
C ARG A 199 10.89 -5.28 11.36
N ASP A 200 11.70 -5.37 12.41
CA ASP A 200 11.65 -4.44 13.55
C ASP A 200 12.04 -3.02 13.13
N ALA A 201 13.10 -2.89 12.33
CA ALA A 201 13.51 -1.60 11.77
C ALA A 201 12.43 -1.00 10.84
N GLU A 202 11.68 -1.83 10.12
CA GLU A 202 10.56 -1.37 9.28
C GLU A 202 9.36 -0.91 10.14
N ARG A 203 9.04 -1.62 11.22
CA ARG A 203 8.00 -1.22 12.19
C ARG A 203 8.37 0.10 12.87
N GLU A 204 9.62 0.27 13.29
CA GLU A 204 10.09 1.55 13.85
C GLU A 204 9.97 2.70 12.82
N LYS A 205 10.34 2.47 11.56
CA LYS A 205 10.16 3.48 10.50
C LYS A 205 8.70 3.84 10.32
N GLN A 206 7.80 2.86 10.36
CA GLN A 206 6.36 3.11 10.27
C GLN A 206 5.84 3.91 11.47
N GLN A 207 6.30 3.61 12.68
CA GLN A 207 5.95 4.37 13.88
C GLN A 207 6.45 5.82 13.79
N ARG A 208 7.72 6.03 13.43
CA ARG A 208 8.30 7.37 13.23
C ARG A 208 7.56 8.17 12.16
N ALA A 209 7.16 7.53 11.06
CA ALA A 209 6.36 8.18 10.03
C ALA A 209 4.94 8.56 10.51
N ARG A 210 4.30 7.71 11.34
CA ARG A 210 3.00 8.02 11.95
C ARG A 210 3.10 9.18 12.93
N GLU A 211 4.15 9.22 13.75
CA GLU A 211 4.42 10.33 14.66
C GLU A 211 4.70 11.63 13.91
N ALA A 212 5.53 11.59 12.86
CA ALA A 212 5.78 12.74 12.01
C ALA A 212 4.49 13.27 11.35
N ARG A 213 3.62 12.36 10.89
CA ARG A 213 2.31 12.72 10.34
C ARG A 213 1.41 13.38 11.38
N ARG A 214 1.35 12.83 12.60
CA ARG A 214 0.59 13.42 13.72
C ARG A 214 1.12 14.80 14.07
N GLY A 215 2.44 14.97 14.17
CA GLY A 215 3.09 16.26 14.41
C GLY A 215 2.74 17.29 13.32
N ALA A 216 2.78 16.91 12.04
CA ALA A 216 2.41 17.79 10.94
C ALA A 216 0.92 18.19 10.98
N GLU A 217 0.02 17.26 11.33
CA GLU A 217 -1.41 17.54 11.48
C GLU A 217 -1.69 18.48 12.66
N GLU A 218 -1.01 18.29 13.79
CA GLU A 218 -1.11 19.16 14.96
C GLU A 218 -0.56 20.56 14.67
N GLU A 219 0.56 20.67 13.96
CA GLU A 219 1.12 21.95 13.57
C GLU A 219 0.22 22.69 12.58
N ALA A 220 -0.34 21.97 11.58
CA ALA A 220 -1.32 22.54 10.66
C ALA A 220 -2.58 23.02 11.39
N ARG A 221 -3.07 22.28 12.39
CA ARG A 221 -4.18 22.71 13.25
C ARG A 221 -3.83 23.96 14.05
N ARG A 222 -2.62 24.05 14.60
CA ARG A 222 -2.14 25.23 15.32
C ARG A 222 -2.08 26.45 14.42
N ARG A 223 -1.51 26.32 13.23
CA ARG A 223 -1.44 27.39 12.21
C ARG A 223 -2.84 27.80 11.75
N GLY A 224 -3.75 26.85 11.58
CA GLY A 224 -5.16 27.12 11.25
C GLY A 224 -5.87 27.97 12.31
N ARG A 225 -5.70 27.65 13.61
CA ARG A 225 -6.26 28.44 14.72
C ARG A 225 -5.68 29.86 14.76
N GLN A 226 -4.38 30.02 14.54
CA GLN A 226 -3.74 31.34 14.49
C GLN A 226 -4.27 32.18 13.32
N ALA A 227 -4.41 31.60 12.14
CA ALA A 227 -4.98 32.29 10.97
C ALA A 227 -6.47 32.62 11.15
N GLU A 228 -7.24 31.77 11.83
CA GLU A 228 -8.64 32.07 12.16
C GLU A 228 -8.76 33.18 13.21
N ALA A 229 -7.90 33.20 14.23
CA ALA A 229 -7.84 34.28 15.20
C ALA A 229 -7.49 35.62 14.54
N GLY A 230 -6.49 35.64 13.63
CA GLY A 230 -6.16 36.83 12.84
C GLY A 230 -7.34 37.35 12.03
N ARG A 231 -8.06 36.45 11.34
CA ARG A 231 -9.28 36.83 10.58
C ARG A 231 -10.40 37.37 11.47
N ARG A 232 -10.56 36.84 12.69
CA ARG A 232 -11.54 37.35 13.66
C ARG A 232 -11.17 38.74 14.16
N GLU A 233 -9.88 39.01 14.37
CA GLU A 233 -9.41 40.34 14.74
C GLU A 233 -9.57 41.34 13.61
N GLU A 234 -9.28 40.96 12.36
CA GLU A 234 -9.53 41.78 11.17
C GLU A 234 -11.02 42.09 11.02
N ALA A 235 -11.90 41.09 11.13
CA ALA A 235 -13.35 41.29 11.10
C ALA A 235 -13.82 42.27 12.19
N ARG A 236 -13.29 42.16 13.41
CA ARG A 236 -13.59 43.13 14.49
C ARG A 236 -13.13 44.54 14.16
N ARG A 237 -11.97 44.70 13.50
CA ARG A 237 -11.48 46.01 13.04
C ARG A 237 -12.40 46.58 11.97
N GLU A 238 -12.80 45.76 10.99
CA GLU A 238 -13.74 46.16 9.94
C GLU A 238 -15.11 46.54 10.51
N GLU A 239 -15.65 45.74 11.43
CA GLU A 239 -16.90 46.05 12.15
C GLU A 239 -16.81 47.36 12.94
N ALA A 240 -15.68 47.62 13.62
CA ALA A 240 -15.46 48.87 14.33
C ALA A 240 -15.40 50.08 13.37
N MET A 241 -14.83 49.92 12.18
CA MET A 241 -14.83 50.95 11.14
C MET A 241 -16.25 51.21 10.61
N VAL A 242 -17.02 50.15 10.36
CA VAL A 242 -18.43 50.25 9.96
C VAL A 242 -19.25 50.93 11.06
N GLN A 243 -19.05 50.59 12.33
CA GLN A 243 -19.75 51.24 13.45
C GLN A 243 -19.42 52.73 13.55
N LYS A 244 -18.17 53.14 13.31
CA LYS A 244 -17.77 54.56 13.26
C LYS A 244 -18.47 55.29 12.11
N GLU A 245 -18.50 54.71 10.91
CA GLU A 245 -19.22 55.28 9.77
C GLU A 245 -20.73 55.37 10.03
N MET A 246 -21.33 54.34 10.63
CA MET A 246 -22.74 54.36 11.01
C MET A 246 -23.04 55.43 12.06
N ALA A 247 -22.16 55.65 13.03
CA ALA A 247 -22.30 56.72 14.01
C ALA A 247 -22.16 58.12 13.36
N ARG A 248 -21.25 58.28 12.40
CA ARG A 248 -21.11 59.50 11.60
C ARG A 248 -22.36 59.79 10.79
N LEU A 249 -22.90 58.78 10.10
CA LEU A 249 -24.16 58.90 9.34
C LEU A 249 -25.34 59.23 10.26
N ARG A 250 -25.43 58.63 11.45
CA ARG A 250 -26.47 58.97 12.43
C ARG A 250 -26.39 60.44 12.87
N ARG A 251 -25.18 60.96 13.14
CA ARG A 251 -24.98 62.39 13.47
C ARG A 251 -25.39 63.29 12.31
N GLN A 252 -25.00 62.95 11.08
CA GLN A 252 -25.41 63.70 9.88
C GLN A 252 -26.93 63.70 9.69
N MET A 253 -27.60 62.57 9.94
CA MET A 253 -29.06 62.47 9.88
C MET A 253 -29.74 63.29 10.99
N GLU A 254 -29.16 63.33 12.18
CA GLU A 254 -29.64 64.17 13.29
C GLU A 254 -29.45 65.66 13.00
N GLU A 255 -28.31 66.06 12.43
CA GLU A 255 -28.03 67.42 11.95
C GLU A 255 -29.00 67.84 10.84
N GLN A 256 -29.25 66.96 9.86
CA GLN A 256 -30.26 67.20 8.81
C GLN A 256 -31.66 67.36 9.40
N ARG A 257 -32.05 66.50 10.35
CA ARG A 257 -33.34 66.62 11.05
C ARG A 257 -33.44 67.92 11.85
N ALA A 258 -32.38 68.36 12.50
CA ALA A 258 -32.34 69.63 13.23
C ALA A 258 -32.48 70.83 12.28
N LEU A 259 -31.78 70.81 11.14
CA LEU A 259 -31.92 71.83 10.09
C LEU A 259 -33.33 71.86 9.49
N GLU A 260 -33.92 70.69 9.21
CA GLU A 260 -35.31 70.59 8.75
C GLU A 260 -36.30 71.13 9.80
N GLN A 261 -36.06 70.87 11.08
CA GLN A 261 -36.86 71.44 12.17
C GLN A 261 -36.76 72.96 12.22
N LEU A 262 -35.56 73.54 12.07
CA LEU A 262 -35.35 74.99 12.00
C LEU A 262 -36.03 75.61 10.77
N VAL A 263 -35.98 74.97 9.61
CA VAL A 263 -36.70 75.41 8.41
C VAL A 263 -38.22 75.39 8.64
N ARG A 264 -38.75 74.33 9.25
CA ARG A 264 -40.18 74.23 9.60
C ARG A 264 -40.60 75.27 10.63
N GLN A 265 -39.74 75.60 11.60
CA GLN A 265 -39.99 76.70 12.54
C GLN A 265 -40.05 78.04 11.79
N ARG A 266 -39.07 78.32 10.93
CA ARG A 266 -39.06 79.54 10.10
C ARG A 266 -40.28 79.63 9.19
N ASP A 267 -40.77 78.51 8.65
CA ASP A 267 -41.98 78.48 7.82
C ASP A 267 -43.26 78.63 8.64
N ARG A 268 -43.30 78.18 9.89
CA ARG A 268 -44.38 78.48 10.84
C ARG A 268 -44.37 79.97 11.20
N ASP A 269 -43.21 80.55 11.50
CA ASP A 269 -43.07 81.98 11.79
C ASP A 269 -43.46 82.84 10.58
N LYS A 270 -43.15 82.42 9.35
CA LYS A 270 -43.62 83.07 8.12
C LYS A 270 -45.13 82.96 7.95
N ARG A 271 -45.72 81.79 8.25
CA ARG A 271 -47.18 81.58 8.22
C ARG A 271 -47.88 82.42 9.29
N ASP A 272 -47.29 82.59 10.46
CA ASP A 272 -47.87 83.38 11.54
C ASP A 272 -47.66 84.88 11.34
N ARG A 273 -46.56 85.32 10.70
CA ARG A 273 -46.39 86.68 10.16
C ARG A 273 -47.35 86.99 8.99
N GLN A 274 -47.72 85.99 8.19
CA GLN A 274 -48.75 86.13 7.16
C GLN A 274 -50.17 86.15 7.72
N LYS A 275 -50.42 85.62 8.93
CA LYS A 275 -51.73 85.67 9.60
C LYS A 275 -51.97 86.97 10.37
N THR A 276 -50.93 87.71 10.75
CA THR A 276 -51.05 89.00 11.45
C THR A 276 -51.19 90.21 10.52
N ALA A 277 -51.06 90.03 9.21
CA ALA A 277 -51.39 91.03 8.20
C ALA A 277 -52.63 90.59 7.42
N VAL A 278 -53.68 91.42 7.46
CA VAL A 278 -54.91 91.42 6.62
C VAL A 278 -56.18 90.76 7.22
N CYS A 279 -57.13 91.63 7.57
CA CYS A 279 -58.60 91.51 7.43
C CYS A 279 -59.10 92.90 6.96
N PRO A 280 -60.27 93.15 6.29
CA PRO A 280 -61.50 92.35 5.98
C PRO A 280 -62.03 92.60 4.51
N PRO A 281 -63.35 92.59 4.10
CA PRO A 281 -64.58 91.81 4.44
C PRO A 281 -65.36 91.14 3.25
N LYS A 282 -66.11 90.07 3.59
CA LYS A 282 -67.46 89.56 3.15
C LYS A 282 -67.96 89.57 1.68
N THR A 283 -68.33 88.37 1.18
CA THR A 283 -69.63 88.00 0.54
C THR A 283 -69.70 86.46 0.37
N GLY A 284 -70.83 85.80 0.68
CA GLY A 284 -71.04 84.34 0.53
C GLY A 284 -71.88 83.99 -0.72
N PRO A 285 -72.45 82.77 -0.88
CA PRO A 285 -72.25 81.49 -0.17
C PRO A 285 -72.00 80.29 -1.13
N LEU A 286 -71.28 79.23 -0.74
CA LEU A 286 -71.46 77.91 -1.39
C LEU A 286 -71.03 76.74 -0.48
N VAL A 287 -71.97 75.79 -0.38
CA VAL A 287 -71.90 74.42 0.17
C VAL A 287 -70.49 73.85 0.29
N LEU A 288 -70.04 73.59 1.53
CA LEU A 288 -68.91 72.69 1.78
C LEU A 288 -69.45 71.37 2.36
N HIS A 289 -69.32 70.34 1.52
CA HIS A 289 -69.42 68.94 1.88
C HIS A 289 -68.78 68.66 3.24
N LYS A 290 -69.50 67.92 4.10
CA LYS A 290 -68.88 67.05 5.10
C LYS A 290 -67.74 66.27 4.42
N PRO A 291 -66.50 66.28 4.93
CA PRO A 291 -65.58 65.20 4.62
C PRO A 291 -66.19 63.94 5.22
N SER A 292 -66.68 63.07 4.34
CA SER A 292 -66.86 61.65 4.64
C SER A 292 -65.60 61.14 5.35
N GLY A 293 -65.80 60.26 6.34
CA GLY A 293 -64.73 59.54 7.00
C GLY A 293 -63.78 58.86 6.00
N PRO A 294 -62.61 58.39 6.48
CA PRO A 294 -61.63 57.73 5.64
C PRO A 294 -62.29 56.58 4.86
N PRO A 295 -61.92 56.37 3.59
CA PRO A 295 -62.51 55.32 2.78
C PRO A 295 -62.28 53.99 3.50
N HIS A 296 -63.35 53.21 3.67
CA HIS A 296 -63.23 51.79 3.89
C HIS A 296 -62.39 51.24 2.72
N THR A 297 -61.10 51.01 2.97
CA THR A 297 -60.25 50.25 2.08
C THR A 297 -60.84 48.85 2.05
N GLU A 298 -61.50 48.53 0.94
CA GLU A 298 -62.05 47.23 0.61
C GLU A 298 -61.10 46.11 1.10
N PRO A 299 -61.45 45.29 2.11
CA PRO A 299 -60.62 44.16 2.55
C PRO A 299 -60.32 43.17 1.40
N GLY A 300 -61.08 43.25 0.30
CA GLY A 300 -60.81 42.55 -0.96
C GLY A 300 -59.52 42.96 -1.66
N GLN A 301 -59.11 44.24 -1.66
CA GLN A 301 -57.90 44.68 -2.38
C GLN A 301 -56.62 44.24 -1.66
N ALA A 302 -56.57 44.34 -0.33
CA ALA A 302 -55.46 43.81 0.46
C ALA A 302 -55.34 42.29 0.32
N SER A 303 -56.49 41.58 0.32
CA SER A 303 -56.52 40.13 0.10
C SER A 303 -56.03 39.74 -1.29
N LEU A 304 -56.41 40.48 -2.35
CA LEU A 304 -55.91 40.26 -3.70
C LEU A 304 -54.40 40.53 -3.83
N HIS A 305 -53.88 41.56 -3.16
CA HIS A 305 -52.44 41.82 -3.11
C HIS A 305 -51.67 40.69 -2.39
N ILE A 306 -52.22 40.14 -1.31
CA ILE A 306 -51.63 38.99 -0.61
C ILE A 306 -51.63 37.74 -1.51
N VAL A 307 -52.72 37.46 -2.21
CA VAL A 307 -52.79 36.33 -3.16
C VAL A 307 -51.82 36.50 -4.33
N ASN A 308 -51.67 37.72 -4.85
CA ASN A 308 -50.70 38.03 -5.91
C ASN A 308 -49.24 37.88 -5.42
N LEU A 309 -48.94 38.32 -4.19
CA LEU A 309 -47.62 38.13 -3.58
C LEU A 309 -47.32 36.64 -3.35
N GLN A 310 -48.30 35.86 -2.90
CA GLN A 310 -48.16 34.41 -2.75
C GLN A 310 -47.96 33.71 -4.10
N CYS A 311 -48.65 34.15 -5.15
CA CYS A 311 -48.45 33.64 -6.51
C CYS A 311 -47.03 33.91 -7.02
N LEU A 312 -46.54 35.14 -6.86
CA LEU A 312 -45.17 35.51 -7.20
C LEU A 312 -44.17 34.71 -6.36
N GLN A 313 -44.38 34.60 -5.05
CA GLN A 313 -43.52 33.82 -4.16
C GLN A 313 -43.44 32.34 -4.57
N ARG A 314 -44.54 31.73 -5.05
CA ARG A 314 -44.53 30.36 -5.58
C ARG A 314 -43.69 30.23 -6.84
N HIS A 315 -43.80 31.17 -7.78
CA HIS A 315 -43.00 31.15 -9.00
C HIS A 315 -41.52 31.45 -8.73
N PHE A 316 -41.21 32.42 -7.86
CA PHE A 316 -39.83 32.74 -7.48
C PHE A 316 -39.18 31.64 -6.65
N SER A 317 -39.90 30.97 -5.76
CA SER A 317 -39.38 29.80 -5.04
C SER A 317 -39.18 28.58 -5.95
N GLY A 318 -40.09 28.37 -6.92
CA GLY A 318 -39.90 27.39 -7.99
C GLY A 318 -38.67 27.68 -8.85
N TRP A 319 -38.48 28.93 -9.26
CA TRP A 319 -37.30 29.35 -10.01
C TRP A 319 -36.02 29.23 -9.18
N PHE A 320 -36.03 29.70 -7.93
CA PHE A 320 -34.88 29.65 -7.03
C PHE A 320 -34.47 28.20 -6.72
N SER A 321 -35.43 27.30 -6.51
CA SER A 321 -35.16 25.86 -6.35
C SER A 321 -34.55 25.25 -7.62
N ALA A 322 -35.04 25.60 -8.81
CA ALA A 322 -34.45 25.14 -10.07
C ALA A 322 -33.02 25.66 -10.27
N VAL A 323 -32.75 26.93 -9.94
CA VAL A 323 -31.41 27.53 -10.00
C VAL A 323 -30.47 26.87 -8.99
N LEU A 324 -30.93 26.60 -7.77
CA LEU A 324 -30.17 25.89 -6.74
C LEU A 324 -29.83 24.46 -7.20
N VAL A 325 -30.81 23.72 -7.70
CA VAL A 325 -30.59 22.36 -8.23
C VAL A 325 -29.57 22.39 -9.37
N ARG A 326 -29.66 23.36 -10.29
CA ARG A 326 -28.71 23.50 -11.39
C ARG A 326 -27.30 23.84 -10.89
N ARG A 327 -27.16 24.75 -9.93
CA ARG A 327 -25.87 25.09 -9.31
C ARG A 327 -25.27 23.89 -8.57
N LEU A 328 -26.08 23.13 -7.84
CA LEU A 328 -25.64 21.91 -7.17
C LEU A 328 -25.21 20.83 -8.17
N GLN A 329 -25.93 20.65 -9.27
CA GLN A 329 -25.55 19.72 -10.33
C GLN A 329 -24.23 20.13 -11.00
N LEU A 330 -24.05 21.42 -11.29
CA LEU A 330 -22.79 21.94 -11.84
C LEU A 330 -21.63 21.78 -10.85
N GLY A 331 -21.86 22.04 -9.56
CA GLY A 331 -20.88 21.82 -8.50
C GLY A 331 -20.48 20.34 -8.36
N ARG A 332 -21.45 19.43 -8.43
CA ARG A 332 -21.18 17.97 -8.46
C ARG A 332 -20.39 17.56 -9.70
N ALA A 333 -20.75 18.07 -10.88
CA ALA A 333 -20.03 17.79 -12.11
C ALA A 333 -18.59 18.30 -12.06
N ALA A 334 -18.37 19.52 -11.57
CA ALA A 334 -17.05 20.09 -11.36
C ALA A 334 -16.21 19.25 -10.38
N ALA A 335 -16.76 18.88 -9.22
CA ALA A 335 -16.07 18.03 -8.25
C ALA A 335 -15.70 16.65 -8.82
N LEU A 336 -16.58 16.03 -9.62
CA LEU A 336 -16.27 14.78 -10.32
C LEU A 336 -15.18 14.95 -11.38
N CYS A 337 -15.18 16.07 -12.12
CA CYS A 337 -14.13 16.40 -13.07
C CYS A 337 -12.78 16.58 -12.39
N ASP A 338 -12.74 17.32 -11.27
CA ASP A 338 -11.53 17.53 -10.49
C ASP A 338 -11.02 16.21 -9.89
N TRP A 339 -11.90 15.38 -9.33
CA TRP A 339 -11.52 14.04 -8.87
C TRP A 339 -10.96 13.17 -10.00
N ARG A 340 -11.57 13.19 -11.19
CA ARG A 340 -11.07 12.45 -12.36
C ARG A 340 -9.70 12.96 -12.82
N ARG A 341 -9.46 14.28 -12.80
CA ARG A 341 -8.16 14.87 -13.12
C ARG A 341 -7.10 14.45 -12.11
N SER A 342 -7.40 14.55 -10.82
CA SER A 342 -6.52 14.11 -9.74
C SER A 342 -6.21 12.61 -9.81
N LEU A 343 -7.19 11.77 -10.15
CA LEU A 343 -6.99 10.33 -10.31
C LEU A 343 -6.07 10.01 -11.50
N ARG A 344 -6.19 10.75 -12.62
CA ARG A 344 -5.28 10.59 -13.77
C ARG A 344 -3.86 11.03 -13.40
N ALA A 345 -3.71 12.18 -12.75
CA ALA A 345 -2.41 12.67 -12.29
C ALA A 345 -1.75 11.66 -11.32
N TRP A 346 -2.52 11.10 -10.38
CA TRP A 346 -2.02 10.09 -9.45
C TRP A 346 -1.62 8.78 -10.14
N ARG A 347 -2.41 8.31 -11.13
CA ARG A 347 -2.04 7.14 -11.94
C ARG A 347 -0.78 7.39 -12.75
N ALA A 348 -0.64 8.57 -13.36
CA ALA A 348 0.55 8.96 -14.11
C ALA A 348 1.78 9.03 -13.19
N TRP A 349 1.64 9.66 -12.01
CA TRP A 349 2.69 9.69 -11.00
C TRP A 349 3.10 8.28 -10.55
N ARG A 350 2.14 7.40 -10.27
CA ARG A 350 2.44 6.00 -9.96
C ARG A 350 3.19 5.31 -11.08
N ALA A 351 2.75 5.46 -12.33
CA ALA A 351 3.44 4.88 -13.48
C ALA A 351 4.88 5.39 -13.55
N MET A 352 5.10 6.70 -13.42
CA MET A 352 6.44 7.31 -13.40
C MET A 352 7.33 6.81 -12.27
N VAL A 353 6.78 6.64 -11.06
CA VAL A 353 7.53 6.12 -9.92
C VAL A 353 7.88 4.65 -10.12
N TRP A 354 6.95 3.84 -10.64
CA TRP A 354 7.22 2.44 -10.98
C TRP A 354 8.28 2.33 -12.07
N THR A 355 8.19 3.12 -13.15
CA THR A 355 9.21 3.12 -14.21
C THR A 355 10.57 3.57 -13.68
N ALA A 356 10.62 4.62 -12.86
CA ALA A 356 11.86 5.09 -12.24
C ALA A 356 12.47 4.05 -11.29
N ARG A 357 11.63 3.32 -10.53
CA ARG A 357 12.08 2.23 -9.67
C ARG A 357 12.63 1.07 -10.49
N THR A 358 11.91 0.62 -11.51
CA THR A 358 12.39 -0.45 -12.40
C THR A 358 13.67 -0.06 -13.12
N HIS A 359 13.85 1.22 -13.47
CA HIS A 359 15.09 1.70 -14.07
C HIS A 359 16.26 1.57 -13.10
N ARG A 360 16.09 2.01 -11.85
CA ARG A 360 17.13 1.87 -10.82
C ARG A 360 17.46 0.41 -10.55
N GLU A 361 16.45 -0.46 -10.44
CA GLU A 361 16.65 -1.89 -10.23
C GLU A 361 17.40 -2.53 -11.42
N ARG A 362 17.13 -2.09 -12.66
CA ARG A 362 17.90 -2.50 -13.85
C ARG A 362 19.34 -2.01 -13.81
N GLU A 363 19.58 -0.74 -13.48
CA GLU A 363 20.93 -0.18 -13.38
C GLU A 363 21.75 -0.92 -12.32
N THR A 364 21.16 -1.20 -11.15
CA THR A 364 21.84 -1.97 -10.10
C THR A 364 22.14 -3.40 -10.54
N ALA A 365 21.21 -4.08 -11.21
CA ALA A 365 21.44 -5.43 -11.71
C ALA A 365 22.52 -5.46 -12.81
N GLU A 366 22.54 -4.47 -13.71
CA GLU A 366 23.60 -4.34 -14.71
C GLU A 366 24.97 -4.10 -14.08
N GLU A 367 25.05 -3.26 -13.05
CA GLU A 367 26.29 -3.05 -12.28
C GLU A 367 26.74 -4.33 -11.58
N GLU A 368 25.83 -5.06 -10.94
CA GLU A 368 26.10 -6.35 -10.32
C GLU A 368 26.66 -7.34 -11.34
N LEU A 369 26.00 -7.52 -12.50
CA LEU A 369 26.48 -8.36 -13.59
C LEU A 369 27.87 -7.94 -14.10
N ARG A 370 28.13 -6.64 -14.24
CA ARG A 370 29.47 -6.13 -14.60
C ARG A 370 30.50 -6.48 -13.54
N THR A 371 30.15 -6.46 -12.25
CA THR A 371 31.07 -6.84 -11.18
C THR A 371 31.30 -8.35 -11.12
N GLU A 372 30.27 -9.16 -11.35
CA GLU A 372 30.36 -10.62 -11.43
C GLU A 372 31.25 -11.04 -12.60
N HIS A 373 31.00 -10.51 -13.80
CA HIS A 373 31.85 -10.79 -14.97
C HIS A 373 33.33 -10.44 -14.74
N ARG A 374 33.61 -9.34 -14.02
CA ARG A 374 34.99 -8.98 -13.63
C ARG A 374 35.57 -9.98 -12.63
N ARG A 375 34.77 -10.52 -11.71
CA ARG A 375 35.20 -11.53 -10.73
C ARG A 375 35.45 -12.87 -11.42
N ASP A 376 34.58 -13.28 -12.33
CA ASP A 376 34.71 -14.54 -13.06
C ASP A 376 35.93 -14.53 -13.97
N ARG A 377 36.19 -13.41 -14.67
CA ARG A 377 37.44 -13.23 -15.42
C ARG A 377 38.67 -13.35 -14.51
N ARG A 378 38.65 -12.73 -13.33
CA ARG A 378 39.75 -12.83 -12.36
C ARG A 378 39.93 -14.26 -11.83
N ALA A 379 38.83 -14.98 -11.61
CA ALA A 379 38.87 -16.38 -11.19
C ALA A 379 39.48 -17.26 -12.29
N ALA A 380 38.97 -17.17 -13.51
CA ALA A 380 39.49 -17.90 -14.67
C ALA A 380 40.98 -17.62 -14.93
N ASP A 381 41.41 -16.36 -14.84
CA ASP A 381 42.83 -16.00 -14.99
C ASP A 381 43.70 -16.57 -13.85
N SER A 382 43.18 -16.60 -12.62
CA SER A 382 43.85 -17.18 -11.46
C SER A 382 43.99 -18.70 -11.59
N ASP A 383 42.93 -19.38 -12.04
CA ASP A 383 42.89 -20.82 -12.26
C ASP A 383 43.83 -21.22 -13.39
N ARG A 384 43.84 -20.47 -14.50
CA ARG A 384 44.82 -20.65 -15.58
C ARG A 384 46.25 -20.50 -15.06
N ARG A 385 46.53 -19.49 -14.24
CA ARG A 385 47.88 -19.32 -13.63
C ARG A 385 48.23 -20.47 -12.68
N ARG A 386 47.28 -20.99 -11.89
CA ARG A 386 47.50 -22.15 -11.02
C ARG A 386 47.79 -23.41 -11.82
N LEU A 387 47.01 -23.67 -12.86
CA LEU A 387 47.18 -24.82 -13.74
C LEU A 387 48.56 -24.77 -14.42
N LEU A 388 48.95 -23.62 -14.96
CA LEU A 388 50.28 -23.42 -15.56
C LEU A 388 51.41 -23.61 -14.54
N ARG A 389 51.26 -23.14 -13.30
CA ARG A 389 52.25 -23.39 -12.24
C ARG A 389 52.32 -24.87 -11.88
N ARG A 390 51.17 -25.55 -11.77
CA ARG A 390 51.11 -26.98 -11.45
C ARG A 390 51.74 -27.83 -12.56
N SER A 391 51.44 -27.55 -13.82
CA SER A 391 52.02 -28.25 -14.96
C SER A 391 53.53 -28.02 -15.06
N PHE A 392 53.98 -26.77 -14.89
CA PHE A 392 55.41 -26.45 -14.87
C PHE A 392 56.15 -27.12 -13.71
N ASN A 393 55.57 -27.11 -12.51
CA ASN A 393 56.15 -27.80 -11.35
C ASN A 393 56.18 -29.32 -11.55
N GLY A 394 55.12 -29.91 -12.13
CA GLY A 394 55.07 -31.33 -12.49
C GLY A 394 56.18 -31.69 -13.49
N TRP A 395 56.39 -30.87 -14.51
CA TRP A 395 57.48 -31.03 -15.47
C TRP A 395 58.86 -30.90 -14.83
N GLN A 396 59.06 -29.92 -13.93
CA GLN A 396 60.32 -29.76 -13.21
C GLN A 396 60.63 -30.98 -12.32
N LEU A 397 59.62 -31.52 -11.63
CA LEU A 397 59.77 -32.71 -10.81
C LEU A 397 60.12 -33.92 -11.67
N TRP A 398 59.40 -34.12 -12.78
CA TRP A 398 59.67 -35.20 -13.73
C TRP A 398 61.11 -35.13 -14.27
N ARG A 399 61.58 -33.93 -14.64
CA ARG A 399 62.95 -33.72 -15.12
C ARG A 399 64.00 -34.07 -14.06
N ARG A 400 63.73 -33.77 -12.77
CA ARG A 400 64.62 -34.16 -11.66
C ARG A 400 64.60 -35.68 -11.45
N THR A 401 63.43 -36.31 -11.48
CA THR A 401 63.33 -37.76 -11.34
C THR A 401 64.02 -38.49 -12.49
N GLU A 402 63.91 -37.99 -13.72
CA GLU A 402 64.58 -38.57 -14.89
C GLU A 402 66.11 -38.44 -14.79
N ARG A 403 66.63 -37.29 -14.34
CA ARG A 403 68.07 -37.14 -14.05
C ARG A 403 68.54 -38.10 -12.97
N ALA A 404 67.80 -38.21 -11.86
CA ALA A 404 68.13 -39.13 -10.78
C ALA A 404 68.11 -40.59 -11.23
N GLN A 405 67.17 -40.97 -12.13
CA GLN A 405 67.14 -42.29 -12.74
C GLN A 405 68.39 -42.53 -13.63
N ARG A 406 68.78 -41.56 -14.46
CA ARG A 406 70.00 -41.66 -15.28
C ARG A 406 71.26 -41.77 -14.42
N GLU A 407 71.35 -41.00 -13.33
CA GLU A 407 72.45 -41.09 -12.38
C GLU A 407 72.48 -42.43 -11.66
N LEU A 408 71.31 -42.99 -11.30
CA LEU A 408 71.21 -44.31 -10.68
C LEU A 408 71.70 -45.40 -11.66
N LEU A 409 71.27 -45.34 -12.92
CA LEU A 409 71.75 -46.26 -13.96
C LEU A 409 73.25 -46.11 -14.17
N ALA A 410 73.78 -44.88 -14.23
CA ALA A 410 75.22 -44.64 -14.34
C ALA A 410 76.00 -45.14 -13.11
N ARG A 411 75.46 -44.99 -11.89
CA ARG A 411 76.06 -45.56 -10.67
C ARG A 411 76.03 -47.08 -10.71
N GLN A 412 74.95 -47.69 -11.17
CA GLN A 412 74.88 -49.14 -11.38
C GLN A 412 75.91 -49.62 -12.40
N GLU A 413 76.13 -48.86 -13.48
CA GLU A 413 77.20 -49.17 -14.43
C GLU A 413 78.59 -48.98 -13.83
N GLN A 414 78.81 -47.93 -13.04
CA GLN A 414 80.07 -47.72 -12.33
C GLN A 414 80.33 -48.81 -11.29
N THR A 415 79.31 -49.25 -10.53
CA THR A 415 79.47 -50.36 -9.59
C THR A 415 79.70 -51.66 -10.33
N ARG A 416 79.03 -51.89 -11.47
CA ARG A 416 79.35 -53.02 -12.37
C ARG A 416 80.79 -52.96 -12.86
N ARG A 417 81.28 -51.81 -13.33
CA ARG A 417 82.66 -51.61 -13.80
C ARG A 417 83.70 -51.76 -12.68
N LYS A 418 83.42 -51.24 -11.48
CA LYS A 418 84.28 -51.42 -10.29
C LYS A 418 84.30 -52.88 -9.87
N MET A 419 83.15 -53.55 -9.91
CA MET A 419 83.03 -54.97 -9.60
C MET A 419 83.78 -55.82 -10.64
N THR A 420 83.67 -55.54 -11.94
CA THR A 420 84.47 -56.22 -12.97
C THR A 420 85.96 -55.94 -12.77
N ALA A 421 86.37 -54.69 -12.50
CA ALA A 421 87.78 -54.36 -12.25
C ALA A 421 88.34 -55.03 -10.98
N LEU A 422 87.55 -55.16 -9.92
CA LEU A 422 87.93 -55.90 -8.71
C LEU A 422 88.06 -57.40 -8.99
N ILE A 423 87.14 -57.95 -9.77
CA ILE A 423 87.19 -59.36 -10.18
C ILE A 423 88.41 -59.59 -11.09
N ASP A 424 88.70 -58.67 -12.03
CA ASP A 424 89.87 -58.73 -12.90
C ASP A 424 91.17 -58.59 -12.08
N ALA A 425 91.25 -57.64 -11.13
CA ALA A 425 92.39 -57.46 -10.24
C ALA A 425 92.63 -58.67 -9.31
N ALA A 426 91.55 -59.28 -8.80
CA ALA A 426 91.61 -60.52 -8.02
C ALA A 426 92.03 -61.73 -8.88
N SER A 427 91.52 -61.83 -10.11
CA SER A 427 91.90 -62.89 -11.05
C SER A 427 93.34 -62.76 -11.57
N SER A 428 93.90 -61.54 -11.57
CA SER A 428 95.29 -61.27 -11.97
C SER A 428 96.32 -61.38 -10.83
N GLY A 429 95.89 -61.67 -9.59
CA GLY A 429 96.77 -61.95 -8.45
C GLY A 429 97.42 -60.73 -7.77
N ARG A 430 96.99 -59.49 -8.06
CA ARG A 430 97.54 -58.25 -7.48
C ARG A 430 96.85 -57.74 -6.20
N LEU A 431 96.35 -58.63 -5.33
CA LEU A 431 95.79 -58.27 -4.01
C LEU A 431 96.79 -58.56 -2.87
N LYS A 432 98.07 -58.22 -3.07
CA LYS A 432 99.09 -58.25 -2.00
C LYS A 432 99.55 -56.81 -1.78
N GLY A 433 99.06 -56.18 -0.71
CA GLY A 433 99.58 -54.89 -0.27
C GLY A 433 101.07 -55.03 0.10
N PRO A 434 101.94 -54.06 -0.21
CA PRO A 434 103.27 -54.01 0.36
C PRO A 434 103.30 -53.03 1.54
N GLY A 435 103.68 -53.53 2.71
CA GLY A 435 104.11 -52.70 3.83
C GLY A 435 105.46 -52.02 3.58
N ALA A 436 105.57 -50.79 4.11
CA ALA A 436 106.71 -50.02 4.67
C ALA A 436 108.17 -50.54 4.47
N PRO A 437 109.23 -49.67 4.40
CA PRO A 437 109.51 -48.57 5.36
C PRO A 437 110.33 -47.33 4.86
N GLY A 438 110.44 -46.30 5.71
CA GLY A 438 111.50 -45.27 5.62
C GLY A 438 111.11 -43.88 6.16
N ALA A 439 111.37 -43.60 7.45
CA ALA A 439 111.44 -42.24 8.01
C ALA A 439 112.83 -41.62 7.73
N PRO A 440 112.99 -40.28 7.61
CA PRO A 440 113.08 -39.34 8.77
C PRO A 440 112.35 -38.00 8.51
N GLY A 441 111.78 -37.21 9.43
CA GLY A 441 112.31 -36.58 10.67
C GLY A 441 111.83 -35.09 10.66
N PRO A 442 111.21 -34.54 11.73
CA PRO A 442 110.76 -33.12 11.85
C PRO A 442 111.93 -32.22 12.37
N PRO A 443 111.84 -30.90 12.70
CA PRO A 443 110.69 -29.97 12.92
C PRO A 443 110.94 -28.47 12.45
N GLY A 444 110.05 -27.54 12.84
CA GLY A 444 110.34 -26.09 12.97
C GLY A 444 109.41 -25.18 12.14
N ASN A 445 109.04 -23.96 12.54
CA ASN A 445 109.09 -23.20 13.79
C ASN A 445 108.19 -21.96 13.58
N THR A 446 107.86 -21.31 14.70
CA THR A 446 107.17 -20.03 14.91
C THR A 446 107.90 -18.83 14.29
N GLU A 447 107.21 -17.67 14.28
CA GLU A 447 107.67 -16.25 14.16
C GLU A 447 107.43 -15.61 12.78
N GLU A 448 106.46 -14.70 12.65
CA GLU A 448 106.46 -13.26 13.00
C GLU A 448 107.19 -12.38 11.97
N GLY A 449 106.56 -11.27 11.57
CA GLY A 449 107.25 -10.15 10.93
C GLY A 449 106.44 -9.31 9.93
N GLU A 450 106.13 -8.08 10.35
CA GLU A 450 106.15 -6.83 9.58
C GLU A 450 104.82 -6.22 9.04
N ASP A 451 104.15 -5.48 9.95
CA ASP A 451 104.09 -4.00 10.01
C ASP A 451 103.88 -3.12 8.74
N PHE A 452 102.73 -2.39 8.77
CA PHE A 452 102.49 -0.94 8.50
C PHE A 452 102.95 -0.25 7.17
N PRO A 453 102.50 0.99 6.84
CA PRO A 453 101.25 1.73 7.09
C PRO A 453 100.63 2.35 5.80
N GLY A 454 99.41 2.91 5.89
CA GLY A 454 98.93 3.87 4.87
C GLY A 454 97.42 4.11 4.83
N ASN A 455 96.92 4.96 5.74
CA ASN A 455 95.70 5.77 5.56
C ASN A 455 95.95 6.81 4.41
N PRO A 456 94.96 7.54 3.82
CA PRO A 456 93.80 8.08 4.53
C PRO A 456 92.44 8.19 3.79
N ASP A 457 91.46 8.61 4.61
CA ASP A 457 90.25 9.40 4.34
C ASP A 457 88.94 8.72 3.85
N GLY A 458 87.98 8.64 4.80
CA GLY A 458 87.00 9.73 4.88
C GLY A 458 85.51 9.40 4.68
N VAL A 459 84.80 9.30 5.83
CA VAL A 459 83.39 9.69 6.09
C VAL A 459 82.30 8.78 5.49
N GLY A 460 81.36 8.18 6.22
CA GLY A 460 80.65 8.47 7.48
C GLY A 460 79.17 8.11 7.20
N THR A 461 78.29 7.64 8.09
CA THR A 461 78.29 7.57 9.55
C THR A 461 77.09 6.69 9.98
N ALA A 462 77.25 5.94 11.08
CA ALA A 462 76.32 5.75 12.21
C ALA A 462 74.93 5.09 12.01
N ASN A 463 74.40 4.26 12.92
CA ASN A 463 74.92 3.60 14.13
C ASN A 463 73.90 2.53 14.59
N GLN A 464 74.44 1.35 14.94
CA GLN A 464 74.26 0.55 16.19
C GLN A 464 72.84 0.21 16.68
N ASN A 465 72.44 -1.07 16.79
CA ASN A 465 72.87 -2.13 17.74
C ASN A 465 72.48 -1.76 19.19
N ASP A 466 72.02 -2.64 20.10
CA ASP A 466 71.82 -4.09 20.13
C ASP A 466 71.02 -4.43 21.42
N THR A 467 70.40 -5.62 21.41
CA THR A 467 70.16 -6.64 22.46
C THR A 467 70.77 -6.41 23.87
N ASP A 468 70.35 -6.99 25.00
CA ASP A 468 69.34 -7.95 25.48
C ASP A 468 69.52 -8.02 27.03
N VAL A 469 68.73 -8.86 27.71
CA VAL A 469 69.10 -9.69 28.88
C VAL A 469 68.34 -9.42 30.21
N LEU A 470 67.39 -10.34 30.44
CA LEU A 470 67.00 -11.08 31.66
C LEU A 470 66.38 -10.39 32.90
N THR A 471 65.23 -10.95 33.26
CA THR A 471 64.49 -10.99 34.54
C THR A 471 65.35 -11.25 35.78
N PRO A 472 64.91 -10.76 36.96
CA PRO A 472 64.25 -11.67 37.92
C PRO A 472 63.09 -11.02 38.73
N ALA A 473 62.23 -11.85 39.33
CA ALA A 473 61.24 -11.46 40.33
C ALA A 473 61.86 -11.32 41.74
N PRO A 474 61.28 -10.53 42.67
CA PRO A 474 60.54 -11.14 43.78
C PRO A 474 59.35 -10.33 44.34
N SER A 475 58.57 -11.01 45.19
CA SER A 475 57.35 -10.58 45.90
C SER A 475 57.60 -9.75 47.17
N LEU A 476 56.73 -8.77 47.51
CA LEU A 476 55.92 -8.66 48.77
C LEU A 476 55.47 -7.22 49.16
N ARG A 477 54.18 -7.14 49.51
CA ARG A 477 53.47 -6.25 50.49
C ARG A 477 53.05 -4.81 50.14
N ARG A 478 51.74 -4.70 49.87
CA ARG A 478 50.67 -4.02 50.66
C ARG A 478 50.87 -2.53 51.03
N HIS A 479 50.08 -1.63 50.43
CA HIS A 479 49.03 -0.85 51.10
C HIS A 479 48.16 -0.13 50.06
N GLY A 480 46.87 0.03 50.37
CA GLY A 480 45.84 0.47 49.44
C GLY A 480 45.89 1.96 49.13
N ASP A 481 45.39 2.28 47.94
CA ASP A 481 44.51 3.41 47.69
C ASP A 481 43.76 3.17 46.37
N ALA A 482 42.53 3.67 46.29
CA ALA A 482 41.59 3.44 45.20
C ALA A 482 42.15 3.91 43.84
N PRO A 483 41.95 3.17 42.72
CA PRO A 483 42.30 3.71 41.43
C PRO A 483 41.19 4.63 40.95
N THR A 484 41.52 5.92 40.88
CA THR A 484 40.89 6.93 40.04
C THR A 484 40.57 6.31 38.67
N ARG A 485 39.27 6.27 38.33
CA ARG A 485 38.78 5.77 37.04
C ARG A 485 39.26 6.68 35.91
N LEU A 486 40.33 6.29 35.24
CA LEU A 486 40.67 6.84 33.93
C LEU A 486 39.63 6.30 32.92
N SER A 487 38.95 7.22 32.24
CA SER A 487 38.00 6.88 31.17
C SER A 487 38.76 6.33 29.95
N PRO A 488 38.30 5.24 29.30
CA PRO A 488 39.02 4.67 28.17
C PRO A 488 38.97 5.61 26.97
N SER A 489 40.14 6.03 26.47
CA SER A 489 40.26 6.94 25.34
C SER A 489 39.96 6.28 23.99
N GLN A 490 39.83 4.94 23.93
CA GLN A 490 39.56 4.23 22.68
C GLN A 490 38.43 3.19 22.81
N PRO A 491 37.58 3.04 21.76
CA PRO A 491 36.31 2.31 21.81
C PRO A 491 36.42 0.79 22.03
N TRP A 492 37.60 0.19 21.82
CA TRP A 492 37.84 -1.24 22.06
C TRP A 492 38.26 -1.55 23.51
N GLN A 493 38.50 -0.53 24.34
CA GLN A 493 38.87 -0.68 25.77
C GLN A 493 37.64 -0.76 26.71
N VAL A 494 36.43 -0.78 26.15
CA VAL A 494 35.18 -0.88 26.91
C VAL A 494 35.01 -2.31 27.43
N THR A 495 35.37 -2.54 28.70
CA THR A 495 35.08 -3.83 29.36
C THR A 495 33.65 -3.86 29.88
N ARG A 496 33.12 -5.06 30.17
CA ARG A 496 31.76 -5.30 30.71
C ARG A 496 31.41 -4.47 31.97
N ARG A 497 32.42 -3.91 32.65
CA ARG A 497 32.30 -3.02 33.82
C ARG A 497 32.01 -1.55 33.45
N HIS A 498 32.23 -1.16 32.19
CA HIS A 498 31.97 0.19 31.65
C HIS A 498 30.57 0.31 31.01
N ALA A 499 29.96 -0.83 30.64
CA ALA A 499 28.59 -0.91 30.13
C ALA A 499 27.53 -1.17 31.24
N ALA A 500 27.97 -1.39 32.48
CA ALA A 500 27.07 -1.56 33.61
C ALA A 500 26.61 -0.17 34.10
N ILE A 501 25.30 0.09 33.99
CA ILE A 501 24.65 1.32 34.46
C ILE A 501 25.12 1.61 35.89
N SER A 502 25.70 2.79 36.09
CA SER A 502 26.24 3.20 37.38
C SER A 502 25.12 3.29 38.41
N ALA A 503 25.40 2.95 39.68
CA ALA A 503 24.43 3.11 40.76
C ALA A 503 23.91 4.56 40.89
N GLY A 504 24.68 5.56 40.43
CA GLY A 504 24.26 6.95 40.31
C GLY A 504 23.25 7.17 39.19
N GLU A 505 23.47 6.58 38.02
CA GLU A 505 22.56 6.67 36.85
C GLU A 505 21.23 5.98 37.15
N LEU A 506 21.26 4.82 37.83
CA LEU A 506 20.05 4.12 38.28
C LEU A 506 19.22 4.95 39.28
N ARG A 507 19.87 5.72 40.16
CA ARG A 507 19.18 6.67 41.06
C ARG A 507 18.59 7.85 40.30
N GLN A 508 19.30 8.38 39.29
CA GLN A 508 18.80 9.45 38.43
C GLN A 508 17.60 9.00 37.59
N HIS A 509 17.64 7.81 37.00
CA HIS A 509 16.51 7.23 36.28
C HIS A 509 15.29 6.98 37.20
N ARG A 510 15.53 6.49 38.42
CA ARG A 510 14.45 6.35 39.43
C ARG A 510 13.86 7.69 39.83
N HIS A 511 14.69 8.71 40.06
CA HIS A 511 14.22 10.06 40.39
C HIS A 511 13.44 10.67 39.21
N ALA A 512 13.92 10.53 37.97
CA ALA A 512 13.22 11.00 36.78
C ALA A 512 11.86 10.31 36.60
N ALA A 513 11.79 8.98 36.79
CA ALA A 513 10.53 8.23 36.75
C ALA A 513 9.55 8.70 37.83
N GLN A 514 10.04 8.96 39.05
CA GLN A 514 9.24 9.51 40.14
C GLN A 514 8.70 10.92 39.82
N GLN A 515 9.53 11.80 39.26
CA GLN A 515 9.09 13.14 38.83
C GLN A 515 8.01 13.06 37.74
N HIS A 516 8.15 12.14 36.78
CA HIS A 516 7.11 11.91 35.78
C HIS A 516 5.79 11.42 36.38
N THR A 517 5.84 10.53 37.38
CA THR A 517 4.62 10.10 38.08
C THR A 517 3.94 11.21 38.87
N ILE A 518 4.72 12.06 39.55
CA ILE A 518 4.19 13.21 40.31
C ILE A 518 3.56 14.24 39.35
N ALA A 519 4.23 14.56 38.24
CA ALA A 519 3.69 15.48 37.24
C ALA A 519 2.36 14.96 36.63
N ARG A 520 2.27 13.65 36.40
CA ARG A 520 1.04 13.00 35.92
C ARG A 520 -0.09 13.09 36.94
N GLN A 521 0.20 12.85 38.22
CA GLN A 521 -0.78 12.99 39.30
C GLN A 521 -1.26 14.44 39.47
N GLN A 522 -0.36 15.43 39.37
CA GLN A 522 -0.71 16.85 39.43
C GLN A 522 -1.56 17.30 38.23
N LYS A 523 -1.36 16.70 37.05
CA LYS A 523 -2.21 16.96 35.88
C LYS A 523 -3.61 16.40 36.08
N LEU A 524 -3.72 15.16 36.56
CA LEU A 524 -5.01 14.53 36.85
C LEU A 524 -5.80 15.30 37.93
N LEU A 525 -5.12 15.78 38.98
CA LEU A 525 -5.73 16.63 40.00
C LEU A 525 -6.24 17.97 39.46
N ARG A 526 -5.54 18.56 38.48
CA ARG A 526 -6.01 19.79 37.82
C ARG A 526 -7.23 19.53 36.95
N GLU A 527 -7.21 18.45 36.16
CA GLU A 527 -8.35 18.03 35.34
C GLU A 527 -9.58 17.72 36.22
N GLN A 528 -9.39 17.06 37.36
CA GLN A 528 -10.47 16.83 38.33
C GLN A 528 -11.01 18.13 38.94
N ARG A 529 -10.15 19.11 39.26
CA ARG A 529 -10.58 20.43 39.75
C ARG A 529 -11.36 21.22 38.71
N GLU A 530 -10.95 21.15 37.43
CA GLU A 530 -11.67 21.78 36.32
C GLU A 530 -13.03 21.14 36.09
N GLN A 531 -13.12 19.81 36.15
CA GLN A 531 -14.41 19.09 36.08
C GLN A 531 -15.34 19.49 37.22
N ILE A 532 -14.83 19.63 38.44
CA ILE A 532 -15.61 20.10 39.59
C ILE A 532 -16.07 21.57 39.38
N SER A 533 -15.23 22.42 38.79
CA SER A 533 -15.61 23.80 38.44
C SER A 533 -16.72 23.83 37.40
N GLN A 534 -16.59 23.05 36.33
CA GLN A 534 -17.59 22.93 35.26
C GLN A 534 -18.93 22.43 35.81
N LEU A 535 -18.91 21.37 36.63
CA LEU A 535 -20.14 20.86 37.26
C LEU A 535 -20.78 21.88 38.22
N ARG A 536 -19.99 22.72 38.89
CA ARG A 536 -20.50 23.81 39.74
C ARG A 536 -21.10 24.93 38.90
N GLU A 537 -20.50 25.28 37.77
CA GLU A 537 -21.02 26.28 36.81
C GLU A 537 -22.31 25.79 36.15
N GLU A 538 -22.35 24.53 35.70
CA GLU A 538 -23.56 23.91 35.15
C GLU A 538 -24.70 23.87 36.17
N ARG A 539 -24.40 23.58 37.45
CA ARG A 539 -25.40 23.61 38.53
C ARG A 539 -25.89 25.03 38.82
N GLY A 540 -25.00 26.03 38.81
CA GLY A 540 -25.37 27.44 38.95
C GLY A 540 -26.23 27.96 37.79
N LEU A 541 -25.97 27.49 36.57
CA LEU A 541 -26.82 27.77 35.41
C LEU A 541 -28.20 27.12 35.56
N LEU A 542 -28.27 25.86 36.01
CA LEU A 542 -29.55 25.18 36.26
C LEU A 542 -30.38 25.86 37.37
N ASP A 543 -29.73 26.35 38.43
CA ASP A 543 -30.40 27.09 39.51
C ASP A 543 -30.90 28.48 39.05
N ALA A 544 -30.16 29.14 38.14
CA ALA A 544 -30.59 30.40 37.50
C ALA A 544 -31.77 30.20 36.54
N TRP A 545 -31.87 29.04 35.89
CA TRP A 545 -33.01 28.68 35.05
C TRP A 545 -34.26 28.30 35.88
N GLY A 546 -34.09 27.73 37.07
CA GLY A 546 -35.18 27.40 37.99
C GLY A 546 -35.87 28.61 38.63
N THR A 547 -35.17 29.76 38.73
CA THR A 547 -35.73 30.99 39.33
C THR A 547 -36.49 31.87 38.32
N ALA A 548 -36.34 31.65 37.01
CA ALA A 548 -37.04 32.39 35.97
C ALA A 548 -38.43 31.82 35.61
N ALA A 549 -38.80 30.65 36.15
CA ALA A 549 -40.07 29.97 35.89
C ALA A 549 -40.96 29.93 37.13
N ARG A 550 -41.49 31.09 37.53
CA ARG A 550 -42.71 31.16 38.37
C ARG A 550 -43.71 32.14 37.75
N PRO A 551 -44.89 31.67 37.31
CA PRO A 551 -45.98 32.56 36.94
C PRO A 551 -46.68 33.06 38.20
N ARG A 552 -46.91 34.38 38.29
CA ARG A 552 -47.94 34.95 39.17
C ARG A 552 -49.29 34.75 38.49
N THR A 553 -50.10 33.85 39.04
CA THR A 553 -51.50 33.68 38.67
C THR A 553 -52.37 34.75 39.31
N SER A 554 -53.24 35.32 38.49
CA SER A 554 -54.39 36.16 38.83
C SER A 554 -55.64 35.30 39.05
N GLU A 555 -56.45 35.61 40.06
CA GLU A 555 -57.91 35.38 40.15
C GLU A 555 -58.47 36.56 40.98
N ALA A 556 -59.47 37.39 40.62
CA ALA A 556 -60.80 37.28 39.98
C ALA A 556 -61.94 37.38 41.02
N THR A 557 -62.68 38.51 41.08
CA THR A 557 -64.12 38.60 41.47
C THR A 557 -64.70 39.99 41.13
N GLY A 558 -65.88 40.07 40.48
CA GLY A 558 -66.71 41.30 40.29
C GLY A 558 -67.72 41.52 41.44
N PRO A 559 -68.84 42.29 41.35
CA PRO A 559 -69.40 43.16 40.26
C PRO A 559 -69.96 44.58 40.70
N GLU A 560 -70.34 45.43 39.71
CA GLU A 560 -71.41 46.51 39.59
C GLU A 560 -71.83 47.48 40.76
N PRO A 561 -72.63 48.57 40.55
CA PRO A 561 -72.62 49.74 39.62
C PRO A 561 -72.72 51.10 40.41
N PRO A 562 -72.94 52.30 39.79
CA PRO A 562 -74.30 52.87 39.79
C PRO A 562 -74.68 53.85 38.64
N GLU A 563 -75.99 54.11 38.61
CA GLU A 563 -76.81 55.05 37.81
C GLU A 563 -76.48 56.56 38.01
N ARG A 564 -76.82 57.42 37.02
CA ARG A 564 -77.90 58.45 37.11
C ARG A 564 -77.86 59.55 36.01
N SER A 565 -78.96 59.61 35.25
CA SER A 565 -79.84 60.75 34.88
C SER A 565 -79.30 62.12 34.39
N MET A 566 -79.85 62.59 33.26
CA MET A 566 -80.57 63.89 33.07
C MET A 566 -81.03 63.98 31.59
N GLU A 567 -82.32 63.95 31.29
CA GLU A 567 -83.32 65.06 31.25
C GLU A 567 -83.29 65.90 29.94
N HIS A 568 -84.34 65.74 29.13
CA HIS A 568 -85.34 66.77 28.74
C HIS A 568 -85.95 66.52 27.33
N ASP A 569 -87.21 66.07 27.31
CA ASP A 569 -88.43 66.82 26.94
C ASP A 569 -88.38 67.66 25.65
N ASP A 570 -89.19 67.32 24.64
CA ASP A 570 -90.56 67.84 24.38
C ASP A 570 -90.54 69.31 23.91
N GLU A 571 -91.28 69.83 22.96
CA GLU A 571 -92.55 69.53 22.28
C GLU A 571 -92.59 70.63 21.17
N THR A 572 -93.29 70.55 20.04
CA THR A 572 -94.70 70.92 19.94
C THR A 572 -95.10 70.89 18.47
N GLY A 573 -96.12 70.09 18.15
CA GLY A 573 -96.91 70.22 16.94
C GLY A 573 -97.97 71.31 17.15
N GLY A 574 -98.04 72.25 16.20
CA GLY A 574 -99.04 73.30 16.19
C GLY A 574 -100.41 72.81 15.72
N SER A 575 -101.46 73.38 16.31
CA SER A 575 -102.76 73.53 15.66
C SER A 575 -103.46 74.76 16.21
N ARG A 576 -103.58 75.78 15.36
CA ARG A 576 -104.45 76.94 15.58
C ARG A 576 -105.31 77.12 14.33
N ALA A 577 -106.57 76.71 14.43
CA ALA A 577 -107.60 77.00 13.45
C ALA A 577 -108.50 78.14 13.97
N LYS A 578 -108.77 79.09 13.06
CA LYS A 578 -110.02 79.86 12.80
C LYS A 578 -110.86 80.29 14.01
N GLY A 579 -111.32 81.53 14.14
CA GLY A 579 -111.62 82.57 13.15
C GLY A 579 -112.82 83.39 13.67
N SER A 580 -113.33 84.29 12.81
CA SER A 580 -114.53 85.14 13.01
C SER A 580 -114.27 86.39 13.87
N SER A 581 -114.76 87.60 13.58
CA SER A 581 -115.82 88.08 12.70
C SER A 581 -115.69 89.62 12.63
N ARG A 582 -116.02 90.27 11.50
CA ARG A 582 -117.02 91.37 11.43
C ARG A 582 -117.01 92.17 10.11
N ARG A 583 -118.25 92.41 9.63
CA ARG A 583 -118.79 93.56 8.85
C ARG A 583 -118.65 93.58 7.30
N SER A 584 -119.68 93.03 6.63
CA SER A 584 -120.69 93.67 5.72
C SER A 584 -120.29 94.80 4.73
N PRO A 585 -121.10 95.11 3.68
CA PRO A 585 -121.34 94.38 2.43
C PRO A 585 -121.09 95.24 1.16
N THR A 586 -120.87 94.64 -0.01
CA THR A 586 -121.15 95.25 -1.34
C THR A 586 -121.30 94.13 -2.36
N THR A 587 -122.54 93.81 -2.73
CA THR A 587 -122.98 92.56 -3.36
C THR A 587 -122.84 92.46 -4.88
N PHE A 588 -121.94 93.22 -5.51
CA PHE A 588 -121.69 93.10 -6.96
C PHE A 588 -120.21 92.85 -7.31
N SER A 589 -119.27 93.47 -6.60
CA SER A 589 -117.83 93.25 -6.81
C SER A 589 -117.35 91.88 -6.29
N ALA A 590 -118.07 91.26 -5.36
CA ALA A 590 -117.74 89.94 -4.82
C ALA A 590 -118.10 88.79 -5.80
N GLN A 591 -119.18 88.93 -6.59
CA GLN A 591 -119.62 87.89 -7.52
C GLN A 591 -118.66 87.76 -8.71
N MET A 592 -118.21 88.88 -9.28
CA MET A 592 -117.18 88.88 -10.34
C MET A 592 -115.85 88.26 -9.87
N LYS A 593 -115.41 88.57 -8.65
CA LYS A 593 -114.20 87.97 -8.06
C LYS A 593 -114.33 86.47 -7.82
N ILE A 594 -115.50 86.00 -7.39
CA ILE A 594 -115.75 84.56 -7.20
C ILE A 594 -115.75 83.81 -8.55
N GLU A 595 -116.29 84.41 -9.61
CA GLU A 595 -116.26 83.81 -10.95
C GLU A 595 -114.86 83.79 -11.57
N GLU A 596 -114.10 84.88 -11.42
CA GLU A 596 -112.69 84.93 -11.81
C GLU A 596 -111.85 83.92 -11.02
N GLU A 597 -112.05 83.83 -9.70
CA GLU A 597 -111.41 82.81 -8.87
C GLU A 597 -111.78 81.39 -9.29
N LYS A 598 -113.04 81.13 -9.67
CA LYS A 598 -113.46 79.82 -10.20
C LYS A 598 -112.76 79.51 -11.54
N ARG A 599 -112.66 80.49 -12.43
CA ARG A 599 -111.94 80.37 -13.72
C ARG A 599 -110.45 80.11 -13.49
N GLU A 600 -109.82 80.80 -12.55
CA GLU A 600 -108.43 80.57 -12.18
C GLU A 600 -108.21 79.21 -11.53
N ARG A 601 -109.12 78.75 -10.65
CA ARG A 601 -109.05 77.41 -10.04
C ARG A 601 -109.13 76.32 -11.09
N LEU A 602 -110.03 76.44 -12.07
CA LEU A 602 -110.14 75.48 -13.17
C LEU A 602 -108.87 75.47 -14.04
N LYS A 603 -108.28 76.62 -14.34
CA LYS A 603 -106.98 76.70 -15.05
C LYS A 603 -105.87 76.04 -14.24
N ARG A 604 -105.76 76.34 -12.95
CA ARG A 604 -104.78 75.71 -12.04
C ARG A 604 -104.97 74.20 -11.96
N GLU A 605 -106.20 73.70 -11.91
CA GLU A 605 -106.47 72.26 -11.96
C GLU A 605 -106.08 71.64 -13.31
N GLN A 606 -106.33 72.31 -14.42
CA GLN A 606 -105.91 71.86 -15.74
C GLN A 606 -104.38 71.82 -15.86
N ASP A 607 -103.69 72.85 -15.37
CA ASP A 607 -102.23 72.94 -15.35
C ASP A 607 -101.62 71.85 -14.46
N LEU A 608 -102.18 71.60 -13.28
CA LEU A 608 -101.75 70.50 -12.40
C LEU A 608 -102.00 69.13 -13.04
N ARG A 609 -103.14 68.93 -13.71
CA ARG A 609 -103.42 67.70 -14.47
C ARG A 609 -102.48 67.54 -15.66
N ALA A 610 -102.08 68.63 -16.32
CA ALA A 610 -101.10 68.60 -17.41
C ALA A 610 -99.69 68.29 -16.89
N ALA A 611 -99.27 68.91 -15.80
CA ALA A 611 -97.99 68.65 -15.13
C ALA A 611 -97.91 67.21 -14.59
N ALA A 612 -98.99 66.70 -13.99
CA ALA A 612 -99.08 65.31 -13.55
C ALA A 612 -98.98 64.34 -14.73
N ARG A 613 -99.66 64.63 -15.85
CA ARG A 613 -99.54 63.82 -17.09
C ARG A 613 -98.12 63.87 -17.64
N HIS A 614 -97.50 65.03 -17.73
CA HIS A 614 -96.10 65.15 -18.19
C HIS A 614 -95.17 64.35 -17.27
N HIS A 615 -95.28 64.51 -15.95
CA HIS A 615 -94.49 63.77 -14.98
C HIS A 615 -94.71 62.25 -15.10
N HIS A 616 -95.94 61.80 -15.34
CA HIS A 616 -96.26 60.40 -15.57
C HIS A 616 -95.60 59.85 -16.84
N HIS A 617 -95.70 60.55 -17.97
CA HIS A 617 -95.05 60.15 -19.22
C HIS A 617 -93.52 60.11 -19.07
N ARG A 618 -92.93 61.14 -18.44
CA ARG A 618 -91.49 61.19 -18.18
C ARG A 618 -91.04 60.04 -17.27
N SER A 619 -91.79 59.76 -16.21
CA SER A 619 -91.48 58.66 -15.29
C SER A 619 -91.61 57.30 -15.96
N LEU A 620 -92.62 57.12 -16.82
CA LEU A 620 -92.83 55.91 -17.58
C LEU A 620 -91.70 55.67 -18.58
N LEU A 621 -91.29 56.69 -19.34
CA LEU A 621 -90.16 56.61 -20.26
C LEU A 621 -88.84 56.29 -19.55
N LEU A 622 -88.57 56.93 -18.41
CA LEU A 622 -87.33 56.68 -17.66
C LEU A 622 -87.33 55.31 -16.98
N ARG A 623 -88.43 54.92 -16.31
CA ARG A 623 -88.47 53.70 -15.49
C ARG A 623 -88.84 52.44 -16.27
N ARG A 624 -89.75 52.52 -17.24
CA ARG A 624 -90.18 51.37 -18.05
C ARG A 624 -89.47 51.28 -19.40
N GLY A 625 -88.97 52.39 -19.95
CA GLY A 625 -88.20 52.39 -21.20
C GLY A 625 -86.69 52.35 -20.98
N LEU A 626 -86.12 53.46 -20.49
CA LEU A 626 -84.68 53.68 -20.47
C LEU A 626 -83.94 52.82 -19.43
N ALA A 627 -84.48 52.64 -18.23
CA ALA A 627 -83.82 51.87 -17.18
C ALA A 627 -83.66 50.37 -17.54
N PRO A 628 -84.67 49.68 -18.09
CA PRO A 628 -84.47 48.32 -18.62
C PRO A 628 -83.47 48.26 -19.76
N TRP A 629 -83.48 49.24 -20.68
CA TRP A 629 -82.52 49.30 -21.77
C TRP A 629 -81.08 49.49 -21.28
N GLN A 630 -80.86 50.38 -20.31
CA GLN A 630 -79.57 50.53 -19.65
C GLN A 630 -79.14 49.22 -18.97
N ARG A 631 -80.03 48.50 -18.29
CA ARG A 631 -79.70 47.19 -17.69
C ARG A 631 -79.30 46.16 -18.74
N LEU A 632 -80.01 46.10 -19.88
CA LEU A 632 -79.67 45.21 -20.99
C LEU A 632 -78.30 45.55 -21.59
N LEU A 633 -77.97 46.83 -21.72
CA LEU A 633 -76.65 47.25 -22.17
C LEU A 633 -75.55 46.85 -21.16
N HIS A 634 -75.76 47.03 -19.86
CA HIS A 634 -74.80 46.58 -18.85
C HIS A 634 -74.63 45.06 -18.86
N LEU A 635 -75.71 44.30 -19.03
CA LEU A 635 -75.67 42.84 -19.18
C LEU A 635 -74.91 42.43 -20.45
N LYS A 636 -75.14 43.10 -21.58
CA LYS A 636 -74.40 42.87 -22.82
C LYS A 636 -72.89 43.09 -22.62
N HIS A 637 -72.50 44.25 -22.07
CA HIS A 637 -71.09 44.54 -21.80
C HIS A 637 -70.47 43.56 -20.81
N GLY A 638 -71.21 43.15 -19.77
CA GLY A 638 -70.77 42.11 -18.83
C GLY A 638 -70.54 40.75 -19.50
N ASN A 639 -71.47 40.35 -20.37
CA ASN A 639 -71.37 39.11 -21.14
C ASN A 639 -70.20 39.14 -22.14
N GLU A 640 -69.96 40.26 -22.81
CA GLU A 640 -68.80 40.44 -23.70
C GLU A 640 -67.48 40.31 -22.94
N GLN A 641 -67.36 40.93 -21.77
CA GLN A 641 -66.15 40.81 -20.94
C GLN A 641 -65.93 39.38 -20.44
N LEU A 642 -67.00 38.67 -20.05
CA LEU A 642 -66.94 37.26 -19.69
C LEU A 642 -66.47 36.40 -20.88
N ALA A 643 -67.04 36.62 -22.07
CA ALA A 643 -66.62 35.92 -23.28
C ALA A 643 -65.14 36.15 -23.61
N VAL A 644 -64.65 37.39 -23.49
CA VAL A 644 -63.23 37.72 -23.68
C VAL A 644 -62.34 37.02 -22.64
N ARG A 645 -62.76 36.97 -21.38
CA ARG A 645 -62.04 36.24 -20.32
C ARG A 645 -61.99 34.74 -20.59
N HIS A 646 -63.10 34.14 -21.00
CA HIS A 646 -63.15 32.72 -21.38
C HIS A 646 -62.29 32.44 -22.61
N HIS A 647 -62.33 33.29 -23.62
CA HIS A 647 -61.49 33.14 -24.81
C HIS A 647 -60.00 33.25 -24.46
N ARG A 648 -59.59 34.28 -23.69
CA ARG A 648 -58.21 34.42 -23.20
C ARG A 648 -57.78 33.20 -22.38
N GLY A 649 -58.63 32.71 -21.48
CA GLY A 649 -58.36 31.51 -20.69
C GLY A 649 -58.21 30.26 -21.55
N SER A 650 -59.07 30.09 -22.56
CA SER A 650 -59.02 28.96 -23.49
C SER A 650 -57.75 28.97 -24.34
N VAL A 651 -57.36 30.13 -24.87
CA VAL A 651 -56.09 30.30 -25.61
C VAL A 651 -54.88 30.00 -24.72
N LEU A 652 -54.86 30.50 -23.48
CA LEU A 652 -53.78 30.20 -22.53
C LEU A 652 -53.71 28.71 -22.21
N LEU A 653 -54.85 28.04 -21.99
CA LEU A 653 -54.90 26.60 -21.75
C LEU A 653 -54.42 25.80 -22.96
N MET A 654 -54.78 26.22 -24.18
CA MET A 654 -54.29 25.61 -25.42
C MET A 654 -52.78 25.74 -25.56
N CYS A 655 -52.23 26.94 -25.33
CA CYS A 655 -50.78 27.17 -25.36
C CYS A 655 -50.04 26.38 -24.28
N LEU A 656 -50.57 26.32 -23.06
CA LEU A 656 -49.97 25.53 -21.97
C LEU A 656 -50.00 24.03 -22.25
N ARG A 657 -51.09 23.51 -22.83
CA ARG A 657 -51.18 22.10 -23.28
C ARG A 657 -50.21 21.80 -24.40
N ALA A 658 -50.08 22.69 -25.39
CA ALA A 658 -49.12 22.55 -26.47
C ALA A 658 -47.68 22.55 -25.94
N TRP A 659 -47.35 23.48 -25.04
CA TRP A 659 -46.05 23.52 -24.37
C TRP A 659 -45.81 22.26 -23.53
N GLN A 660 -46.80 21.78 -22.79
CA GLN A 660 -46.69 20.57 -21.99
C GLN A 660 -46.45 19.34 -22.87
N HIS A 661 -47.14 19.20 -23.99
CA HIS A 661 -46.89 18.12 -24.95
C HIS A 661 -45.49 18.23 -25.55
N TRP A 662 -45.05 19.42 -25.97
CA TRP A 662 -43.71 19.62 -26.49
C TRP A 662 -42.61 19.34 -25.44
N ALA A 663 -42.80 19.79 -24.20
CA ALA A 663 -41.86 19.57 -23.11
C ALA A 663 -41.77 18.08 -22.75
N ARG A 664 -42.91 17.36 -22.72
CA ARG A 664 -42.95 15.90 -22.52
C ARG A 664 -42.27 15.17 -23.68
N GLY A 665 -42.56 15.55 -24.92
CA GLY A 665 -41.90 15.00 -26.11
C GLY A 665 -40.38 15.20 -26.06
N SER A 666 -39.93 16.42 -25.75
CA SER A 666 -38.52 16.75 -25.61
C SER A 666 -37.82 15.99 -24.47
N LEU A 667 -38.48 15.82 -23.32
CA LEU A 667 -37.96 15.02 -22.22
C LEU A 667 -37.86 13.54 -22.60
N SER A 668 -38.91 12.99 -23.22
CA SER A 668 -38.93 11.58 -23.65
C SER A 668 -37.85 11.28 -24.69
N GLY A 669 -37.62 12.21 -25.63
CA GLY A 669 -36.53 12.09 -26.62
C GLY A 669 -35.14 12.11 -25.97
N ARG A 670 -34.92 12.97 -24.97
CA ARG A 670 -33.66 13.00 -24.21
C ARG A 670 -33.48 11.75 -23.34
N GLN A 671 -34.55 11.24 -22.72
CA GLN A 671 -34.53 10.00 -21.95
C GLN A 671 -34.20 8.81 -22.85
N ALA A 672 -34.88 8.66 -24.00
CA ALA A 672 -34.59 7.61 -24.97
C ALA A 672 -33.15 7.68 -25.50
N ALA A 673 -32.62 8.89 -25.75
CA ALA A 673 -31.22 9.07 -26.14
C ALA A 673 -30.25 8.65 -25.02
N ALA A 674 -30.54 9.00 -23.77
CA ALA A 674 -29.75 8.57 -22.62
C ALA A 674 -29.79 7.05 -22.44
N ASP A 675 -30.95 6.42 -22.63
CA ASP A 675 -31.12 4.97 -22.55
C ASP A 675 -30.33 4.25 -23.64
N ARG A 676 -30.37 4.74 -24.89
CA ARG A 676 -29.53 4.21 -25.99
C ARG A 676 -28.03 4.30 -25.67
N LEU A 677 -27.59 5.44 -25.13
CA LEU A 677 -26.18 5.61 -24.71
C LEU A 677 -25.82 4.66 -23.57
N ASN A 678 -26.70 4.49 -22.58
CA ASN A 678 -26.49 3.56 -21.48
C ASN A 678 -26.42 2.11 -21.98
N GLN A 679 -27.32 1.70 -22.87
CA GLN A 679 -27.26 0.38 -23.51
C GLN A 679 -25.94 0.17 -24.25
N HIS A 680 -25.50 1.15 -25.05
CA HIS A 680 -24.23 1.07 -25.76
C HIS A 680 -23.02 0.97 -24.81
N LEU A 681 -23.00 1.76 -23.73
CA LEU A 681 -21.94 1.68 -22.72
C LEU A 681 -21.93 0.34 -21.98
N LEU A 682 -23.11 -0.20 -21.64
CA LEU A 682 -23.24 -1.51 -21.00
C LEU A 682 -22.78 -2.63 -21.93
N LEU A 683 -23.16 -2.60 -23.21
CA LEU A 683 -22.69 -3.56 -24.21
C LEU A 683 -21.18 -3.49 -24.38
N ARG A 684 -20.61 -2.28 -24.52
CA ARG A 684 -19.16 -2.08 -24.61
C ARG A 684 -18.44 -2.62 -23.36
N HIS A 685 -19.00 -2.39 -22.17
CA HIS A 685 -18.43 -2.92 -20.93
C HIS A 685 -18.50 -4.45 -20.88
N ARG A 686 -19.65 -5.05 -21.22
CA ARG A 686 -19.83 -6.51 -21.25
C ARG A 686 -18.91 -7.17 -22.26
N LEU A 687 -18.79 -6.63 -23.47
CA LEU A 687 -17.87 -7.13 -24.49
C LEU A 687 -16.40 -7.01 -24.05
N ALA A 688 -16.02 -5.90 -23.42
CA ALA A 688 -14.67 -5.74 -22.88
C ALA A 688 -14.38 -6.75 -21.75
N CYS A 689 -15.34 -7.00 -20.86
CA CYS A 689 -15.21 -8.02 -19.81
C CYS A 689 -15.12 -9.43 -20.41
N TRP A 690 -15.95 -9.75 -21.41
CA TRP A 690 -15.89 -11.02 -22.12
C TRP A 690 -14.55 -11.23 -22.82
N LYS A 691 -14.04 -10.21 -23.54
CA LYS A 691 -12.72 -10.26 -24.17
C LYS A 691 -11.62 -10.56 -23.15
N ARG A 692 -11.63 -9.88 -21.99
CA ARG A 692 -10.68 -10.15 -20.90
C ARG A 692 -10.79 -11.57 -20.34
N LEU A 693 -11.99 -12.13 -20.27
CA LEU A 693 -12.18 -13.51 -19.81
C LEU A 693 -11.62 -14.51 -20.84
N VAL A 694 -11.82 -14.25 -22.13
CA VAL A 694 -11.25 -15.07 -23.21
C VAL A 694 -9.73 -14.99 -23.20
N GLU A 695 -9.15 -13.80 -23.13
CA GLU A 695 -7.69 -13.60 -23.00
C GLU A 695 -7.15 -14.33 -21.76
N ARG A 696 -7.81 -14.21 -20.61
CA ARG A 696 -7.40 -14.90 -19.38
C ARG A 696 -7.49 -16.42 -19.54
N ARG A 697 -8.50 -16.94 -20.23
CA ARG A 697 -8.64 -18.38 -20.49
C ARG A 697 -7.52 -18.88 -21.39
N ALA A 698 -7.19 -18.17 -22.47
CA ALA A 698 -6.09 -18.53 -23.36
C ALA A 698 -4.75 -18.62 -22.61
N VAL A 699 -4.42 -17.63 -21.79
CA VAL A 699 -3.19 -17.64 -20.96
C VAL A 699 -3.17 -18.82 -19.99
N LEU A 700 -4.31 -19.19 -19.40
CA LEU A 700 -4.39 -20.35 -18.52
C LEU A 700 -4.23 -21.68 -19.29
N GLU A 701 -4.77 -21.78 -20.49
CA GLU A 701 -4.61 -22.95 -21.36
C GLU A 701 -3.16 -23.11 -21.82
N GLU A 702 -2.48 -22.03 -22.22
CA GLU A 702 -1.05 -22.04 -22.58
C GLU A 702 -0.18 -22.47 -21.39
N ARG A 703 -0.43 -21.93 -20.20
CA ARG A 703 0.27 -22.37 -18.97
C ARG A 703 0.04 -23.85 -18.71
N ALA A 704 -1.20 -24.33 -18.80
CA ALA A 704 -1.52 -25.74 -18.60
C ALA A 704 -0.78 -26.65 -19.62
N GLN A 705 -0.70 -26.23 -20.88
CA GLN A 705 0.07 -26.93 -21.91
C GLN A 705 1.57 -26.92 -21.61
N GLY A 706 2.14 -25.79 -21.16
CA GLY A 706 3.54 -25.70 -20.71
C GLY A 706 3.85 -26.66 -19.56
N PHE A 707 2.99 -26.67 -18.52
CA PHE A 707 3.10 -27.63 -17.41
C PHE A 707 3.03 -29.08 -17.87
N HIS A 708 2.11 -29.39 -18.80
CA HIS A 708 1.98 -30.74 -19.34
C HIS A 708 3.25 -31.18 -20.10
N ARG A 709 3.76 -30.32 -21.02
CA ARG A 709 4.99 -30.58 -21.78
C ARG A 709 6.18 -30.79 -20.85
N ALA A 710 6.39 -29.90 -19.88
CA ALA A 710 7.48 -30.02 -18.92
C ALA A 710 7.37 -31.30 -18.06
N ARG A 711 6.16 -31.69 -17.67
CA ARG A 711 5.92 -32.94 -16.92
C ARG A 711 6.26 -34.17 -17.76
N VAL A 712 5.83 -34.19 -19.03
CA VAL A 712 6.13 -35.29 -19.96
C VAL A 712 7.63 -35.37 -20.21
N GLN A 713 8.30 -34.25 -20.51
CA GLN A 713 9.75 -34.19 -20.69
C GLN A 713 10.50 -34.72 -19.47
N ARG A 714 10.15 -34.29 -18.26
CA ARG A 714 10.78 -34.81 -17.03
C ARG A 714 10.58 -36.32 -16.86
N ARG A 715 9.40 -36.85 -17.23
CA ARG A 715 9.13 -38.29 -17.15
C ARG A 715 9.99 -39.07 -18.14
N VAL A 716 10.10 -38.58 -19.38
CA VAL A 716 10.94 -39.20 -20.42
C VAL A 716 12.41 -39.14 -20.05
N LEU A 717 12.93 -37.98 -19.62
CA LEU A 717 14.33 -37.83 -19.20
C LEU A 717 14.69 -38.74 -18.01
N ARG A 718 13.78 -38.88 -17.04
CA ARG A 718 13.98 -39.84 -15.93
C ARG A 718 14.02 -41.28 -16.44
N ALA A 719 13.10 -41.66 -17.32
CA ALA A 719 13.09 -43.01 -17.88
C ALA A 719 14.38 -43.31 -18.68
N LEU A 720 14.88 -42.32 -19.44
CA LEU A 720 16.15 -42.43 -20.15
C LEU A 720 17.34 -42.57 -19.18
N LEU A 721 17.36 -41.79 -18.10
CA LEU A 721 18.41 -41.89 -17.08
C LEU A 721 18.36 -43.24 -16.34
N ASP A 722 17.16 -43.72 -16.01
CA ASP A 722 16.96 -45.05 -15.41
C ASP A 722 17.41 -46.17 -16.38
N HIS A 723 17.19 -46.00 -17.69
CA HIS A 723 17.68 -46.94 -18.68
C HIS A 723 19.21 -46.91 -18.79
N LEU A 724 19.82 -45.72 -18.91
CA LEU A 724 21.28 -45.57 -18.98
C LEU A 724 21.98 -46.11 -17.73
N THR A 725 21.42 -45.86 -16.55
CA THR A 725 21.96 -46.41 -15.30
C THR A 725 21.89 -47.94 -15.28
N ARG A 726 20.79 -48.55 -15.75
CA ARG A 726 20.71 -50.01 -15.89
C ARG A 726 21.77 -50.55 -16.86
N VAL A 727 21.96 -49.91 -18.01
CA VAL A 727 23.00 -50.31 -18.98
C VAL A 727 24.39 -50.23 -18.35
N ARG A 728 24.71 -49.14 -17.65
CA ARG A 728 26.00 -48.99 -16.96
C ARG A 728 26.22 -50.04 -15.88
N LEU A 729 25.19 -50.36 -15.09
CA LEU A 729 25.29 -51.43 -14.10
C LEU A 729 25.56 -52.79 -14.75
N LEU A 730 24.88 -53.10 -15.88
CA LEU A 730 25.15 -54.33 -16.63
C LEU A 730 26.58 -54.38 -17.19
N GLU A 731 27.10 -53.25 -17.70
CA GLU A 731 28.50 -53.16 -18.13
C GLU A 731 29.46 -53.42 -16.96
N TRP A 732 29.18 -52.86 -15.78
CA TRP A 732 29.99 -53.07 -14.58
C TRP A 732 29.98 -54.53 -14.15
N ASP A 733 28.82 -55.18 -14.12
CA ASP A 733 28.69 -56.60 -13.80
C ASP A 733 29.49 -57.48 -14.79
N LEU A 734 29.49 -57.12 -16.08
CA LEU A 734 30.26 -57.82 -17.11
C LEU A 734 31.77 -57.62 -16.92
N LEU A 735 32.21 -56.41 -16.59
CA LEU A 735 33.61 -56.12 -16.31
C LEU A 735 34.11 -56.83 -15.05
N GLU A 736 33.29 -56.88 -13.99
CA GLU A 736 33.62 -57.60 -12.76
C GLU A 736 33.78 -59.10 -13.05
N LYS A 737 32.85 -59.71 -13.80
CA LYS A 737 32.99 -61.10 -14.27
C LYS A 737 34.26 -61.30 -15.08
N ALA A 738 34.59 -60.39 -16.01
CA ALA A 738 35.81 -60.48 -16.80
C ALA A 738 37.07 -60.39 -15.92
N GLN A 739 37.06 -59.51 -14.91
CA GLN A 739 38.14 -59.35 -13.96
C GLN A 739 38.31 -60.62 -13.11
N GLU A 740 37.22 -61.19 -12.59
CA GLU A 740 37.27 -62.49 -11.89
C GLU A 740 37.88 -63.59 -12.76
N HIS A 741 37.45 -63.69 -14.03
CA HIS A 741 38.03 -64.65 -14.97
C HIS A 741 39.52 -64.41 -15.18
N SER A 742 39.96 -63.15 -15.28
CA SER A 742 41.38 -62.80 -15.40
C SER A 742 42.18 -63.18 -14.15
N SER A 743 41.66 -62.93 -12.95
CA SER A 743 42.28 -63.29 -11.68
C SER A 743 42.37 -64.81 -11.53
N ARG A 744 41.30 -65.55 -11.87
CA ARG A 744 41.32 -67.02 -11.89
C ARG A 744 42.36 -67.54 -12.87
N ARG A 745 42.51 -66.94 -14.05
CA ARG A 745 43.55 -67.30 -15.04
C ARG A 745 44.95 -67.03 -14.51
N ALA A 746 45.18 -65.87 -13.90
CA ALA A 746 46.47 -65.51 -13.30
C ALA A 746 46.85 -66.46 -12.15
N LEU A 747 45.92 -66.76 -11.24
CA LEU A 747 46.12 -67.72 -10.15
C LEU A 747 46.45 -69.12 -10.69
N ARG A 748 45.74 -69.59 -11.73
CA ARG A 748 46.08 -70.86 -12.41
C ARG A 748 47.49 -70.83 -13.01
N GLY A 749 47.89 -69.72 -13.63
CA GLY A 749 49.25 -69.53 -14.14
C GLY A 749 50.31 -69.59 -13.03
N CYS A 750 50.10 -68.88 -11.92
CA CYS A 750 50.99 -68.91 -10.76
C CYS A 750 51.09 -70.31 -10.13
N LEU A 751 49.97 -71.02 -10.00
CA LEU A 751 49.95 -72.40 -9.50
C LEU A 751 50.72 -73.35 -10.43
N LEU A 752 50.58 -73.21 -11.75
CA LEU A 752 51.34 -74.01 -12.71
C LEU A 752 52.85 -73.73 -12.62
N VAL A 753 53.26 -72.47 -12.47
CA VAL A 753 54.67 -72.12 -12.25
C VAL A 753 55.17 -72.67 -10.93
N TRP A 754 54.37 -72.61 -9.86
CA TRP A 754 54.70 -73.15 -8.54
C TRP A 754 54.85 -74.68 -8.56
N ILE A 755 53.97 -75.39 -9.27
CA ILE A 755 54.09 -76.85 -9.46
C ILE A 755 55.34 -77.21 -10.28
N ARG A 756 55.73 -76.39 -11.26
CA ARG A 756 56.96 -76.58 -12.06
C ARG A 756 58.24 -76.09 -11.36
N PHE A 757 58.12 -75.34 -10.27
CA PHE A 757 59.26 -74.75 -9.57
C PHE A 757 60.24 -75.79 -8.98
N PRO A 758 59.79 -76.89 -8.34
CA PRO A 758 60.70 -77.93 -7.86
C PRO A 758 61.49 -78.61 -8.99
N SER A 759 60.86 -78.86 -10.14
CA SER A 759 61.56 -79.41 -11.32
C SER A 759 62.58 -78.43 -11.88
N LEU A 760 62.23 -77.14 -12.00
CA LEU A 760 63.18 -76.10 -12.42
C LEU A 760 64.34 -75.94 -11.42
N GLN A 761 64.07 -76.03 -10.12
CA GLN A 761 65.12 -76.03 -9.08
C GLN A 761 66.05 -77.22 -9.20
N ARG A 762 65.52 -78.41 -9.52
CA ARG A 762 66.34 -79.61 -9.73
C ARG A 762 67.21 -79.47 -10.97
N GLU A 763 66.66 -79.01 -12.08
CA GLU A 763 67.44 -78.75 -13.30
C GLU A 763 68.53 -77.69 -13.07
N GLU A 764 68.26 -76.61 -12.33
CA GLU A 764 69.31 -75.64 -11.98
C GLU A 764 70.36 -76.25 -11.07
N ARG A 765 69.98 -77.05 -10.06
CA ARG A 765 70.95 -77.78 -9.22
C ARG A 765 71.78 -78.76 -10.03
N GLU A 766 71.20 -79.43 -11.02
CA GLU A 766 71.93 -80.31 -11.94
C GLU A 766 72.87 -79.53 -12.87
N LYS A 767 72.44 -78.37 -13.40
CA LYS A 767 73.32 -77.50 -14.18
C LYS A 767 74.46 -76.97 -13.31
N GLU A 768 74.20 -76.61 -12.06
CA GLU A 768 75.21 -76.22 -11.09
C GLU A 768 76.14 -77.38 -10.75
N ALA A 769 75.63 -78.59 -10.54
CA ALA A 769 76.42 -79.79 -10.32
C ALA A 769 77.31 -80.13 -11.53
N ARG A 770 76.78 -80.04 -12.76
CA ARG A 770 77.57 -80.20 -14.00
C ARG A 770 78.66 -79.13 -14.11
N ARG A 771 78.34 -77.88 -13.75
CA ARG A 771 79.32 -76.79 -13.69
C ARG A 771 80.38 -77.04 -12.61
N GLU A 772 79.99 -77.59 -11.46
CA GLU A 772 80.91 -77.95 -10.37
C GLU A 772 81.79 -79.14 -10.72
N GLU A 773 81.26 -80.14 -11.41
CA GLU A 773 82.03 -81.29 -11.89
C GLU A 773 83.03 -80.86 -12.97
N LEU A 774 82.63 -79.98 -13.89
CA LEU A 774 83.56 -79.33 -14.83
C LEU A 774 84.63 -78.52 -14.07
N ARG A 775 84.26 -77.78 -13.01
CA ARG A 775 85.24 -77.06 -12.17
C ARG A 775 86.20 -78.01 -11.44
N ARG A 776 85.75 -79.18 -10.99
CA ARG A 776 86.58 -80.20 -10.32
C ARG A 776 87.54 -80.88 -11.29
N ARG A 777 87.07 -81.34 -12.45
CA ARG A 777 87.94 -81.96 -13.47
C ARG A 777 89.00 -80.98 -14.00
N VAL A 778 88.67 -79.69 -14.11
CA VAL A 778 89.64 -78.63 -14.44
C VAL A 778 90.67 -78.45 -13.33
N ALA A 779 90.28 -78.57 -12.05
CA ALA A 779 91.20 -78.49 -10.91
C ALA A 779 92.13 -79.73 -10.75
N GLU A 780 91.73 -80.90 -11.24
CA GLU A 780 92.55 -82.12 -11.21
C GLU A 780 93.66 -82.14 -12.28
N VAL A 781 93.39 -81.61 -13.47
CA VAL A 781 94.38 -81.53 -14.56
C VAL A 781 95.38 -80.39 -14.36
N LEU A 782 94.99 -79.34 -13.63
CA LEU A 782 95.83 -78.20 -13.27
C LEU A 782 95.70 -77.94 -11.75
N PRO A 783 96.64 -78.38 -10.90
CA PRO A 783 96.54 -78.27 -9.43
C PRO A 783 96.46 -76.83 -8.91
N ASP A 784 96.89 -75.85 -9.71
CA ASP A 784 96.80 -74.42 -9.41
C ASP A 784 95.45 -73.80 -9.83
N PHE A 785 94.58 -74.54 -10.52
CA PHE A 785 93.22 -74.11 -10.85
C PHE A 785 92.30 -74.23 -9.62
N ARG A 786 92.56 -73.40 -8.61
CA ARG A 786 91.49 -73.00 -7.69
C ARG A 786 90.41 -72.37 -8.54
N SER A 787 89.17 -72.86 -8.40
CA SER A 787 87.99 -72.27 -9.01
C SER A 787 87.88 -70.80 -8.61
N SER A 788 88.47 -69.88 -9.36
CA SER A 788 88.04 -68.50 -9.31
C SER A 788 86.66 -68.49 -9.95
N ARG A 789 85.65 -68.01 -9.23
CA ARG A 789 84.38 -67.62 -9.86
C ARG A 789 84.78 -66.72 -11.05
N LEU A 790 84.56 -67.21 -12.27
CA LEU A 790 85.04 -66.57 -13.49
C LEU A 790 84.54 -65.13 -13.57
N GLY A 791 85.48 -64.24 -13.26
CA GLY A 791 85.66 -62.97 -13.95
C GLY A 791 86.06 -63.17 -15.38
N LEU A 792 85.84 -62.09 -16.12
CA LEU A 792 85.99 -61.98 -17.56
C LEU A 792 87.46 -62.08 -18.00
N PRO A 793 87.69 -62.50 -19.25
CA PRO A 793 89.00 -62.41 -19.88
C PRO A 793 89.26 -60.99 -20.39
N SER A 794 90.43 -60.46 -20.08
CA SER A 794 91.05 -59.36 -20.82
C SER A 794 91.88 -59.93 -21.99
N PRO A 795 91.75 -59.41 -23.23
CA PRO A 795 92.74 -59.59 -24.28
C PRO A 795 93.75 -58.43 -24.34
N ARG A 796 94.94 -58.83 -24.80
CA ARG A 796 96.24 -58.15 -24.85
C ARG A 796 96.29 -56.80 -25.58
N PRO A 797 97.33 -55.97 -25.31
CA PRO A 797 97.60 -54.73 -26.02
C PRO A 797 98.50 -54.93 -27.24
N GLY A 798 98.24 -54.16 -28.29
CA GLY A 798 99.21 -53.81 -29.34
C GLY A 798 98.79 -54.17 -30.75
N TYR A 799 98.35 -53.17 -31.53
CA TYR A 799 98.97 -52.80 -32.81
C TYR A 799 98.69 -51.31 -33.10
N ARG A 800 99.76 -50.63 -33.51
CA ARG A 800 99.82 -49.26 -34.06
C ARG A 800 99.28 -49.20 -35.50
N LEU A 801 99.01 -47.96 -35.95
CA LEU A 801 98.84 -47.43 -37.33
C LEU A 801 97.41 -47.60 -37.90
N LYS A 802 96.70 -46.59 -38.40
CA LYS A 802 96.98 -45.21 -38.82
C LYS A 802 95.84 -44.29 -38.40
#